data_AF-A0A496X4D2-F1
#
_entry.id   AF-A0A496X4D2-F1
#
_cell.length_a   1.000
_cell.length_b   1.000
_cell.length_c   1.000
_cell.angle_alpha   90.00
_cell.angle_beta   90.00
_cell.angle_gamma   90.00
#
_symmetry.space_group_name_H-M   'P 1'
#
loop_
_entity.id
_entity.type
_entity.pdbx_description
1 polymer ?
#
loop_
_entity_poly.entity_id
_entity_poly.type
_entity_poly.pdbx_seq_one_letter_code
_entity_poly.pdbx_strand_id
1 'polypeptide(L)'
;MWDYPALRKVTIAIAIALVSQVSLAQEPRGRVLGDGTPFGLQDIPRGRAKEKIQSLPPRARERALEWLNRFSFPVGDFEYLNFDSEGGVFYEDTVLPEDVAEADGSSGEASSPVTETAANVFALHSKPGSSKVLYVDFDGHEITATVWNNGGPDSYYAAPFSLDSDDATFSDSEKASIQEIWHRIAEDFAPFDIDVTTEEPGVYTNSTGHVLITRDVDTSGQTMPYNTAGGVAYVGVWGSSSFTYYSPALVYYDNLAKFAPYISEAASHEVGHNLGLSHDGSSTNSYYSGHGSGYISWAPIMGVGYYNNVTQWSSGEYSGATQPQDDIAIITNRLSLRDDDHSDSSASATELILTGGTAIEVSNPETDADNIFPENKGLIEDRNDVDTFTFVSGGGTIDITATPAWDAYYRTSRRGANLDIELALLDDTGVIAVSDPADDTFAQISFNSSAGRYYLQVTGVGNNISPYSDYGSLGQYFISGTLPATTGGDDTAPNPNRMTWSVTPYEIGRGSIQMTATTANDDSGIVEYQFICLGGGSGCTSSAWQSSTEYVATGLAADTSYSYQVSARDLSNNITTASISAAATTLANLPPVASNDFGSTDEDVPIVISVLGNDSDPEGDNLNIISVSSGANGTTTTNGNTITYTPATNYSGNDSFSYTVGDGFGGTASANVTVTVSETNDAPSAVNDSASVGTNSTITIDVLANDTDREGDQLTLVSVSSGNKGTASVSGDLVSYSSGKKRGTDTLTYTVSDGNSTSVASISVSIRRNSTTDDGGGGGGGGGGGKCHPKRGCQDSP
;
A
#
# COMPACT_ATOMS: atom_id res chain seq x y z
N MET A 1 -73.40 -27.68 8.64
CA MET A 1 -74.43 -27.94 7.61
C MET A 1 -74.39 -26.75 6.67
N TRP A 2 -73.49 -26.78 5.69
CA TRP A 2 -73.59 -27.53 4.43
C TRP A 2 -74.70 -26.94 3.53
N ASP A 3 -74.53 -26.69 2.24
CA ASP A 3 -73.35 -26.55 1.38
C ASP A 3 -73.84 -26.41 -0.08
N TYR A 4 -73.03 -25.73 -0.91
CA TYR A 4 -72.60 -26.12 -2.27
C TYR A 4 -73.62 -26.27 -3.46
N PRO A 5 -73.15 -26.47 -4.73
CA PRO A 5 -72.11 -25.71 -5.47
C PRO A 5 -72.34 -25.61 -7.02
N ALA A 6 -71.38 -24.92 -7.68
CA ALA A 6 -70.61 -25.33 -8.88
C ALA A 6 -71.06 -25.14 -10.36
N LEU A 7 -70.05 -24.70 -11.15
CA LEU A 7 -69.53 -25.22 -12.45
C LEU A 7 -70.10 -24.73 -13.81
N ARG A 8 -69.30 -24.00 -14.63
CA ARG A 8 -68.52 -24.50 -15.81
C ARG A 8 -68.01 -23.40 -16.79
N LYS A 9 -66.88 -23.70 -17.46
CA LYS A 9 -66.14 -22.96 -18.51
C LYS A 9 -66.52 -23.38 -19.97
N VAL A 10 -65.92 -22.66 -20.95
CA VAL A 10 -65.60 -22.94 -22.39
C VAL A 10 -66.74 -22.62 -23.40
N THR A 11 -66.62 -21.92 -24.56
CA THR A 11 -65.61 -21.98 -25.66
C THR A 11 -65.79 -20.87 -26.75
N ILE A 12 -64.66 -20.24 -27.17
CA ILE A 12 -64.14 -19.76 -28.50
C ILE A 12 -65.04 -19.03 -29.54
N ALA A 13 -64.56 -17.86 -30.02
CA ALA A 13 -64.52 -17.50 -31.45
C ALA A 13 -63.43 -16.44 -31.76
N ILE A 14 -62.51 -16.78 -32.68
CA ILE A 14 -61.53 -15.89 -33.33
C ILE A 14 -62.21 -15.24 -34.54
N ALA A 15 -62.01 -13.93 -34.75
CA ALA A 15 -62.19 -13.29 -36.06
C ALA A 15 -61.19 -12.14 -36.24
N ILE A 16 -60.28 -12.31 -37.20
CA ILE A 16 -59.39 -11.29 -37.76
C ILE A 16 -60.21 -10.49 -38.79
N ALA A 17 -60.23 -9.16 -38.69
CA ALA A 17 -60.57 -8.28 -39.81
C ALA A 17 -59.96 -6.87 -39.64
N LEU A 18 -59.00 -6.61 -40.52
CA LEU A 18 -58.48 -5.35 -41.07
C LEU A 18 -59.22 -4.04 -40.73
N VAL A 19 -58.38 -3.07 -40.31
CA VAL A 19 -58.33 -1.65 -40.73
C VAL A 19 -59.68 -0.99 -41.06
N SER A 20 -60.10 -0.10 -40.16
CA SER A 20 -60.93 1.05 -40.53
C SER A 20 -60.30 2.29 -39.91
N GLN A 21 -59.83 3.16 -40.80
CA GLN A 21 -59.32 4.49 -40.51
C GLN A 21 -60.34 5.25 -39.66
N VAL A 22 -60.01 5.49 -38.40
CA VAL A 22 -60.66 6.56 -37.64
C VAL A 22 -59.83 7.80 -37.89
N SER A 23 -60.38 8.64 -38.76
CA SER A 23 -59.99 10.03 -38.94
C SER A 23 -59.80 10.68 -37.57
N LEU A 24 -58.55 11.03 -37.25
CA LEU A 24 -58.27 12.05 -36.25
C LEU A 24 -58.87 13.35 -36.79
N ALA A 25 -60.07 13.68 -36.31
CA ALA A 25 -60.54 15.05 -36.35
C ALA A 25 -59.52 15.85 -35.53
N GLN A 26 -58.65 16.56 -36.23
CA GLN A 26 -57.66 17.44 -35.63
C GLN A 26 -58.45 18.52 -34.87
N GLU A 27 -58.39 18.48 -33.54
CA GLU A 27 -58.87 19.57 -32.68
C GLU A 27 -58.26 20.88 -33.21
N PRO A 28 -59.03 21.97 -33.30
CA PRO A 28 -58.57 23.20 -33.93
C PRO A 28 -57.31 23.72 -33.22
N ARG A 29 -56.20 23.78 -33.97
CA ARG A 29 -54.95 24.43 -33.53
C ARG A 29 -55.29 25.86 -33.11
N GLY A 30 -55.15 26.15 -31.81
CA GLY A 30 -55.41 27.47 -31.23
C GLY A 30 -56.35 27.48 -30.01
N ARG A 31 -56.93 26.35 -29.59
CA ARG A 31 -57.64 26.26 -28.30
C ARG A 31 -56.64 26.31 -27.14
N VAL A 32 -56.85 27.18 -26.18
CA VAL A 32 -56.02 27.34 -24.96
C VAL A 32 -56.85 26.95 -23.75
N LEU A 33 -56.27 26.17 -22.84
CA LEU A 33 -56.85 25.85 -21.52
C LEU A 33 -56.13 26.70 -20.46
N GLY A 34 -56.84 27.20 -19.44
CA GLY A 34 -56.24 27.93 -18.32
C GLY A 34 -56.19 29.47 -18.45
N ASP A 35 -56.77 30.06 -19.51
CA ASP A 35 -56.94 31.51 -19.66
C ASP A 35 -58.05 32.07 -18.73
N GLY A 36 -57.81 31.98 -17.41
CA GLY A 36 -58.72 32.45 -16.36
C GLY A 36 -60.02 31.65 -16.20
N THR A 37 -60.20 30.57 -16.97
CA THR A 37 -61.37 29.69 -16.89
C THR A 37 -60.95 28.32 -16.33
N PRO A 38 -61.42 27.93 -15.14
CA PRO A 38 -61.06 26.63 -14.56
C PRO A 38 -61.49 25.48 -15.46
N PHE A 39 -60.60 24.50 -15.65
CA PHE A 39 -60.84 23.30 -16.44
C PHE A 39 -60.53 22.05 -15.61
N GLY A 40 -61.32 20.99 -15.81
CA GLY A 40 -61.16 19.73 -15.12
C GLY A 40 -60.50 18.66 -15.97
N LEU A 41 -60.25 17.50 -15.36
CA LEU A 41 -59.63 16.34 -16.04
C LEU A 41 -60.38 15.92 -17.31
N GLN A 42 -61.71 16.10 -17.36
CA GLN A 42 -62.52 15.83 -18.54
C GLN A 42 -62.20 16.73 -19.74
N ASP A 43 -61.73 17.96 -19.48
CA ASP A 43 -61.48 19.01 -20.47
C ASP A 43 -60.08 18.91 -21.10
N ILE A 44 -59.17 18.19 -20.44
CA ILE A 44 -57.84 17.87 -20.97
C ILE A 44 -57.99 16.92 -22.18
N PRO A 45 -57.30 17.16 -23.31
CA PRO A 45 -57.32 16.28 -24.47
C PRO A 45 -56.93 14.83 -24.11
N ARG A 46 -57.48 13.84 -24.82
CA ARG A 46 -57.01 12.46 -24.65
C ARG A 46 -55.56 12.36 -25.12
N GLY A 47 -54.68 11.84 -24.26
CA GLY A 47 -53.25 11.74 -24.51
C GLY A 47 -52.48 11.42 -23.23
N ARG A 48 -51.15 11.34 -23.34
CA ARG A 48 -50.24 10.91 -22.27
C ARG A 48 -50.46 11.69 -20.95
N ALA A 49 -50.54 13.02 -21.04
CA ALA A 49 -50.81 13.88 -19.88
C ALA A 49 -52.10 13.49 -19.12
N LYS A 50 -53.21 13.28 -19.85
CA LYS A 50 -54.50 12.91 -19.24
C LYS A 50 -54.44 11.54 -18.59
N GLU A 51 -53.80 10.58 -19.23
CA GLU A 51 -53.63 9.21 -18.71
C GLU A 51 -52.75 9.20 -17.45
N LYS A 52 -51.65 9.96 -17.46
CA LYS A 52 -50.75 10.10 -16.31
C LYS A 52 -51.47 10.72 -15.11
N ILE A 53 -52.16 11.85 -15.29
CA ILE A 53 -52.97 12.48 -14.22
C ILE A 53 -54.06 11.52 -13.69
N GLN A 54 -54.69 10.72 -14.57
CA GLN A 54 -55.68 9.72 -14.16
C GLN A 54 -55.10 8.57 -13.32
N SER A 55 -53.83 8.25 -13.51
CA SER A 55 -53.12 7.21 -12.75
C SER A 55 -52.64 7.69 -11.37
N LEU A 56 -52.55 9.00 -11.13
CA LEU A 56 -52.08 9.56 -9.86
C LEU A 56 -53.07 9.33 -8.70
N PRO A 57 -52.57 9.21 -7.44
CA PRO A 57 -53.39 9.23 -6.24
C PRO A 57 -54.28 10.48 -6.15
N PRO A 58 -55.44 10.45 -5.47
CA PRO A 58 -56.42 11.53 -5.49
C PRO A 58 -55.86 12.93 -5.14
N ARG A 59 -54.99 13.02 -4.12
CA ARG A 59 -54.37 14.29 -3.71
C ARG A 59 -53.38 14.84 -4.74
N ALA A 60 -52.52 13.98 -5.29
CA ALA A 60 -51.56 14.36 -6.34
C ALA A 60 -52.29 14.78 -7.62
N ARG A 61 -53.38 14.10 -7.96
CA ARG A 61 -54.26 14.45 -9.08
C ARG A 61 -54.91 15.82 -8.90
N GLU A 62 -55.41 16.13 -7.70
CA GLU A 62 -55.97 17.44 -7.39
C GLU A 62 -54.90 18.54 -7.49
N ARG A 63 -53.69 18.28 -6.98
CA ARG A 63 -52.54 19.21 -7.07
C ARG A 63 -52.11 19.47 -8.51
N ALA A 64 -52.03 18.44 -9.34
CA ALA A 64 -51.72 18.56 -10.78
C ALA A 64 -52.76 19.40 -11.52
N LEU A 65 -54.05 19.17 -11.27
CA LEU A 65 -55.12 19.96 -11.87
C LEU A 65 -55.11 21.41 -11.35
N GLU A 66 -54.86 21.63 -10.06
CA GLU A 66 -54.72 22.97 -9.51
C GLU A 66 -53.56 23.72 -10.16
N TRP A 67 -52.41 23.08 -10.31
CA TRP A 67 -51.23 23.67 -10.94
C TRP A 67 -51.50 24.01 -12.40
N LEU A 68 -52.09 23.08 -13.17
CA LEU A 68 -52.45 23.31 -14.57
C LEU A 68 -53.45 24.48 -14.74
N ASN A 69 -54.33 24.69 -13.76
CA ASN A 69 -55.28 25.81 -13.76
C ASN A 69 -54.61 27.17 -13.42
N ARG A 70 -53.35 27.20 -12.99
CA ARG A 70 -52.60 28.45 -12.75
C ARG A 70 -51.93 29.00 -14.01
N PHE A 71 -51.87 28.22 -15.09
CA PHE A 71 -51.17 28.58 -16.31
C PHE A 71 -52.04 28.35 -17.54
N SER A 72 -51.76 29.10 -18.61
CA SER A 72 -52.46 28.97 -19.88
C SER A 72 -51.65 28.12 -20.85
N PHE A 73 -52.22 27.01 -21.32
CA PHE A 73 -51.57 26.09 -22.25
C PHE A 73 -52.35 26.00 -23.56
N PRO A 74 -51.70 26.18 -24.72
CA PRO A 74 -52.21 25.66 -25.98
C PRO A 74 -52.51 24.16 -25.84
N VAL A 75 -53.66 23.73 -26.33
CA VAL A 75 -54.10 22.33 -26.27
C VAL A 75 -53.09 21.36 -26.90
N GLY A 76 -52.31 21.83 -27.89
CA GLY A 76 -51.25 21.04 -28.52
C GLY A 76 -50.06 20.75 -27.59
N ASP A 77 -49.86 21.55 -26.55
CA ASP A 77 -48.69 21.43 -25.68
C ASP A 77 -48.87 20.34 -24.62
N PHE A 78 -50.11 19.91 -24.36
CA PHE A 78 -50.41 18.77 -23.48
C PHE A 78 -49.83 17.44 -23.97
N GLU A 79 -49.42 17.34 -25.23
CA GLU A 79 -48.69 16.17 -25.74
C GLU A 79 -47.27 16.08 -25.17
N TYR A 80 -46.70 17.21 -24.76
CA TYR A 80 -45.34 17.35 -24.24
C TYR A 80 -45.29 17.61 -22.74
N LEU A 81 -46.43 17.51 -22.04
CA LEU A 81 -46.50 17.67 -20.58
C LEU A 81 -46.49 16.30 -19.88
N ASN A 82 -45.68 16.16 -18.84
CA ASN A 82 -45.62 15.00 -17.96
C ASN A 82 -45.76 15.41 -16.49
N PHE A 83 -46.05 14.43 -15.62
CA PHE A 83 -46.43 14.63 -14.23
C PHE A 83 -45.70 13.66 -13.32
N ASP A 84 -45.13 14.16 -12.23
CA ASP A 84 -44.50 13.34 -11.19
C ASP A 84 -45.56 12.66 -10.30
N SER A 85 -45.09 11.83 -9.35
CA SER A 85 -45.94 11.08 -8.43
C SER A 85 -46.72 11.95 -7.43
N GLU A 86 -46.26 13.18 -7.19
CA GLU A 86 -46.88 14.17 -6.31
C GLU A 86 -47.84 15.14 -7.02
N GLY A 87 -47.87 15.12 -8.35
CA GLY A 87 -48.68 16.01 -9.18
C GLY A 87 -48.00 17.32 -9.58
N GLY A 88 -46.67 17.40 -9.52
CA GLY A 88 -45.90 18.43 -10.21
C GLY A 88 -45.96 18.24 -11.73
N VAL A 89 -45.78 19.32 -12.49
CA VAL A 89 -45.96 19.35 -13.95
C VAL A 89 -44.69 19.86 -14.61
N PHE A 90 -44.21 19.15 -15.63
CA PHE A 90 -43.00 19.51 -16.39
C PHE A 90 -43.16 19.18 -17.88
N TYR A 91 -42.31 19.78 -18.71
CA TYR A 91 -42.25 19.52 -20.14
C TYR A 91 -41.27 18.36 -20.44
N GLU A 92 -41.69 17.42 -21.26
CA GLU A 92 -40.93 16.27 -21.74
C GLU A 92 -40.86 16.37 -23.28
N ASP A 93 -39.78 16.98 -23.80
CA ASP A 93 -39.58 17.14 -25.25
C ASP A 93 -38.92 15.88 -25.84
N THR A 94 -39.63 15.19 -26.74
CA THR A 94 -39.21 13.90 -27.30
C THR A 94 -38.67 13.96 -28.73
N VAL A 95 -38.32 15.12 -29.28
CA VAL A 95 -37.64 15.19 -30.59
C VAL A 95 -36.54 16.26 -30.61
N LEU A 96 -35.29 15.82 -30.56
CA LEU A 96 -34.10 16.66 -30.81
C LEU A 96 -34.11 17.15 -32.28
N PRO A 97 -33.94 18.46 -32.56
CA PRO A 97 -33.60 18.93 -33.88
C PRO A 97 -32.12 18.66 -34.19
N GLU A 98 -31.84 18.35 -35.47
CA GLU A 98 -30.50 18.31 -36.05
C GLU A 98 -29.71 19.61 -35.85
N ASP A 99 -28.39 19.45 -35.78
CA ASP A 99 -27.34 20.44 -35.58
C ASP A 99 -27.67 21.85 -36.09
N VAL A 100 -27.82 22.79 -35.16
CA VAL A 100 -27.78 24.23 -35.44
C VAL A 100 -26.51 24.80 -34.82
N ALA A 101 -25.68 25.36 -35.69
CA ALA A 101 -24.43 26.02 -35.37
C ALA A 101 -24.59 27.11 -34.29
N GLU A 102 -23.61 27.13 -33.38
CA GLU A 102 -23.06 28.30 -32.67
C GLU A 102 -23.91 29.57 -32.75
N ALA A 103 -24.66 29.83 -31.68
CA ALA A 103 -25.18 31.15 -31.36
C ALA A 103 -24.68 31.56 -29.97
N ASP A 104 -23.65 32.38 -30.00
CA ASP A 104 -23.12 33.25 -28.96
C ASP A 104 -24.23 33.93 -28.11
N GLY A 105 -23.98 33.98 -26.80
CA GLY A 105 -24.50 35.02 -25.92
C GLY A 105 -25.72 34.67 -25.08
N SER A 106 -25.53 34.73 -23.76
CA SER A 106 -26.53 34.81 -22.68
C SER A 106 -27.08 33.49 -22.13
N SER A 107 -26.34 32.89 -21.21
CA SER A 107 -26.93 32.38 -19.97
C SER A 107 -26.25 33.07 -18.78
N GLY A 108 -27.07 33.50 -17.82
CA GLY A 108 -26.64 34.29 -16.67
C GLY A 108 -25.63 33.53 -15.81
N GLU A 109 -24.61 34.27 -15.39
CA GLU A 109 -23.53 33.87 -14.50
C GLU A 109 -24.04 33.10 -13.28
N ALA A 110 -23.97 31.76 -13.33
CA ALA A 110 -23.27 31.06 -12.27
C ALA A 110 -21.78 31.22 -12.61
N SER A 111 -21.00 31.76 -11.67
CA SER A 111 -19.56 31.96 -11.86
C SER A 111 -18.93 30.65 -12.34
N SER A 112 -18.23 30.70 -13.46
CA SER A 112 -17.31 29.63 -13.87
C SER A 112 -16.46 29.20 -12.66
N PRO A 113 -16.17 27.90 -12.48
CA PRO A 113 -15.33 27.43 -11.39
C PRO A 113 -14.03 28.24 -11.34
N VAL A 114 -13.58 28.53 -10.13
CA VAL A 114 -12.36 29.30 -9.89
C VAL A 114 -11.22 28.54 -10.53
N THR A 115 -10.75 29.04 -11.67
CA THR A 115 -9.61 28.46 -12.38
C THR A 115 -8.43 28.48 -11.43
N GLU A 116 -7.81 27.32 -11.19
CA GLU A 116 -6.48 27.30 -10.59
C GLU A 116 -5.61 28.29 -11.34
N THR A 117 -4.77 29.05 -10.62
CA THR A 117 -4.02 30.09 -11.34
C THR A 117 -3.23 29.45 -12.47
N ALA A 118 -3.26 30.09 -13.63
CA ALA A 118 -2.67 29.62 -14.89
C ALA A 118 -1.18 29.16 -14.80
N ALA A 119 -0.48 29.38 -13.69
CA ALA A 119 0.87 28.87 -13.44
C ALA A 119 0.90 27.51 -12.71
N ASN A 120 -0.14 27.16 -11.95
CA ASN A 120 -0.19 25.95 -11.11
C ASN A 120 -0.60 24.69 -11.87
N VAL A 121 -1.18 24.82 -13.07
CA VAL A 121 -1.67 23.65 -13.84
C VAL A 121 -0.57 22.66 -14.26
N PHE A 122 0.70 23.06 -14.20
CA PHE A 122 1.88 22.22 -14.45
C PHE A 122 2.55 21.70 -13.16
N ALA A 123 1.84 21.83 -12.04
CA ALA A 123 2.23 21.32 -10.73
C ALA A 123 1.02 20.64 -10.04
N LEU A 124 0.11 20.06 -10.83
CA LEU A 124 -1.05 19.35 -10.33
C LEU A 124 -0.64 17.93 -9.94
N HIS A 125 -1.19 17.41 -8.84
CA HIS A 125 -0.94 16.06 -8.31
C HIS A 125 -2.22 15.51 -7.70
N SER A 126 -2.59 14.28 -8.06
CA SER A 126 -3.79 13.64 -7.52
C SER A 126 -3.52 12.97 -6.18
N LYS A 127 -2.28 12.51 -5.96
CA LYS A 127 -1.85 11.85 -4.72
C LYS A 127 -0.34 12.02 -4.48
N PRO A 128 0.11 13.23 -4.06
CA PRO A 128 1.51 13.47 -3.76
C PRO A 128 2.12 12.40 -2.83
N GLY A 129 3.27 11.86 -3.20
CA GLY A 129 4.00 10.87 -2.40
C GLY A 129 3.65 9.41 -2.69
N SER A 130 2.73 9.13 -3.63
CA SER A 130 2.53 7.78 -4.13
C SER A 130 3.82 7.19 -4.72
N SER A 131 4.00 5.87 -4.55
CA SER A 131 5.14 5.16 -5.13
C SER A 131 5.04 4.98 -6.65
N LYS A 132 3.83 5.15 -7.20
CA LYS A 132 3.49 5.07 -8.62
C LYS A 132 3.09 6.44 -9.12
N VAL A 133 3.70 6.88 -10.22
CA VAL A 133 3.44 8.22 -10.78
C VAL A 133 3.09 8.10 -12.25
N LEU A 134 1.98 8.70 -12.67
CA LEU A 134 1.58 8.88 -14.06
C LEU A 134 1.75 10.35 -14.43
N TYR A 135 2.76 10.62 -15.27
CA TYR A 135 3.04 11.95 -15.78
C TYR A 135 2.22 12.22 -17.05
N VAL A 136 1.49 13.34 -17.08
CA VAL A 136 0.73 13.84 -18.23
C VAL A 136 1.45 15.07 -18.79
N ASP A 137 2.10 14.89 -19.93
CA ASP A 137 2.91 15.90 -20.61
C ASP A 137 2.10 16.63 -21.68
N PHE A 138 2.23 17.96 -21.74
CA PHE A 138 1.60 18.81 -22.74
C PHE A 138 2.61 19.60 -23.59
N ASP A 139 3.91 19.51 -23.26
CA ASP A 139 4.98 20.35 -23.82
C ASP A 139 5.51 19.85 -25.18
N GLY A 140 5.25 18.58 -25.53
CA GLY A 140 5.75 17.99 -26.78
C GLY A 140 7.26 17.70 -26.75
N HIS A 141 7.67 16.50 -27.14
CA HIS A 141 9.10 16.13 -27.17
C HIS A 141 9.40 15.03 -28.21
N GLU A 142 10.66 14.57 -28.26
CA GLU A 142 11.09 13.50 -29.17
C GLU A 142 10.66 12.12 -28.68
N ILE A 143 9.83 11.44 -29.47
CA ILE A 143 9.41 10.06 -29.23
C ILE A 143 10.40 9.14 -29.96
N THR A 144 11.20 8.36 -29.22
CA THR A 144 12.23 7.47 -29.78
C THR A 144 11.94 5.98 -29.51
N ALA A 145 12.30 5.10 -30.45
CA ALA A 145 12.40 3.64 -30.29
C ALA A 145 11.09 2.82 -30.16
N THR A 146 9.91 3.40 -30.39
CA THR A 146 8.65 2.76 -29.91
C THR A 146 7.42 2.95 -30.80
N VAL A 147 7.53 3.53 -32.00
CA VAL A 147 6.36 3.75 -32.86
C VAL A 147 6.03 2.50 -33.69
N TRP A 148 4.76 2.21 -33.94
CA TRP A 148 4.30 1.22 -34.92
C TRP A 148 4.80 1.62 -36.31
N ASN A 149 6.03 1.23 -36.64
CA ASN A 149 6.67 1.65 -37.88
C ASN A 149 6.57 0.55 -38.91
N ASN A 150 5.56 0.66 -39.77
CA ASN A 150 5.56 -0.04 -41.05
C ASN A 150 6.53 0.66 -42.03
N GLY A 151 7.81 0.81 -41.63
CA GLY A 151 8.90 1.37 -42.44
C GLY A 151 9.15 2.89 -42.38
N GLY A 152 8.69 3.61 -41.34
CA GLY A 152 9.03 5.02 -41.10
C GLY A 152 10.28 5.24 -40.21
N PRO A 153 10.65 6.51 -39.89
CA PRO A 153 11.83 6.89 -39.11
C PRO A 153 11.82 6.44 -37.63
N ASP A 154 12.99 6.15 -37.07
CA ASP A 154 13.20 5.60 -35.71
C ASP A 154 12.78 6.54 -34.55
N SER A 155 12.48 7.81 -34.85
CA SER A 155 11.95 8.81 -33.92
C SER A 155 11.10 9.90 -34.61
N TYR A 156 10.21 10.54 -33.85
CA TYR A 156 9.34 11.65 -34.29
C TYR A 156 9.30 12.75 -33.22
N TYR A 157 9.20 14.02 -33.62
CA TYR A 157 9.05 15.16 -32.70
C TYR A 157 7.59 15.61 -32.64
N ALA A 158 6.91 15.36 -31.51
CA ALA A 158 5.55 15.83 -31.34
C ALA A 158 5.49 17.35 -31.07
N ALA A 159 4.41 17.99 -31.51
CA ALA A 159 4.12 19.37 -31.15
C ALA A 159 3.41 19.44 -29.78
N PRO A 160 3.57 20.55 -29.02
CA PRO A 160 2.83 20.79 -27.79
C PRO A 160 1.30 20.78 -28.00
N PHE A 161 0.55 20.57 -26.92
CA PHE A 161 -0.89 20.80 -26.93
C PHE A 161 -1.17 22.29 -27.17
N SER A 162 -1.94 22.59 -28.22
CA SER A 162 -2.32 23.97 -28.52
C SER A 162 -3.72 24.08 -29.15
N LEU A 163 -4.48 25.08 -28.71
CA LEU A 163 -5.81 25.48 -29.19
C LEU A 163 -5.76 26.74 -30.07
N ASP A 164 -4.71 27.58 -29.96
CA ASP A 164 -4.59 28.86 -30.67
C ASP A 164 -3.47 28.92 -31.72
N SER A 165 -2.77 27.81 -31.94
CA SER A 165 -1.62 27.67 -32.86
C SER A 165 -0.34 28.41 -32.44
N ASP A 166 -0.25 28.92 -31.20
CA ASP A 166 1.01 29.38 -30.59
C ASP A 166 1.66 28.28 -29.74
N ASP A 167 2.61 27.57 -30.32
CA ASP A 167 3.29 26.45 -29.63
C ASP A 167 4.33 26.93 -28.59
N ALA A 168 4.57 28.24 -28.46
CA ALA A 168 5.57 28.75 -27.55
C ALA A 168 5.04 29.00 -26.13
N THR A 169 3.73 29.10 -25.95
CA THR A 169 3.10 29.41 -24.67
C THR A 169 1.71 28.79 -24.54
N PHE A 170 1.30 28.46 -23.32
CA PHE A 170 -0.09 28.10 -23.04
C PHE A 170 -0.94 29.35 -22.70
N SER A 171 -1.95 29.61 -23.52
CA SER A 171 -3.08 30.50 -23.29
C SER A 171 -3.93 30.06 -22.09
N ASP A 172 -4.74 30.97 -21.55
CA ASP A 172 -5.66 30.65 -20.44
C ASP A 172 -6.69 29.57 -20.81
N SER A 173 -7.10 29.50 -22.09
CA SER A 173 -8.01 28.47 -22.59
C SER A 173 -7.36 27.09 -22.63
N GLU A 174 -6.08 27.02 -23.00
CA GLU A 174 -5.34 25.76 -22.98
C GLU A 174 -5.15 25.28 -21.55
N LYS A 175 -4.81 26.18 -20.62
CA LYS A 175 -4.61 25.83 -19.21
C LYS A 175 -5.88 25.34 -18.52
N ALA A 176 -7.03 25.96 -18.82
CA ALA A 176 -8.32 25.45 -18.36
C ALA A 176 -8.61 24.05 -18.93
N SER A 177 -8.27 23.82 -20.21
CA SER A 177 -8.43 22.49 -20.82
C SER A 177 -7.46 21.47 -20.23
N ILE A 178 -6.23 21.84 -19.91
CA ILE A 178 -5.22 20.99 -19.25
C ILE A 178 -5.70 20.59 -17.86
N GLN A 179 -6.19 21.55 -17.07
CA GLN A 179 -6.77 21.27 -15.75
C GLN A 179 -7.92 20.28 -15.85
N GLU A 180 -8.82 20.47 -16.82
CA GLU A 180 -9.93 19.54 -17.06
C GLU A 180 -9.41 18.14 -17.47
N ILE A 181 -8.47 18.05 -18.41
CA ILE A 181 -7.90 16.77 -18.86
C ILE A 181 -7.26 16.02 -17.69
N TRP A 182 -6.43 16.71 -16.91
CA TRP A 182 -5.77 16.13 -15.74
C TRP A 182 -6.80 15.63 -14.72
N HIS A 183 -7.81 16.44 -14.39
CA HIS A 183 -8.80 16.09 -13.37
C HIS A 183 -9.57 14.82 -13.77
N ARG A 184 -9.98 14.72 -15.03
CA ARG A 184 -10.71 13.54 -15.54
C ARG A 184 -9.86 12.26 -15.43
N ILE A 185 -8.59 12.34 -15.79
CA ILE A 185 -7.66 11.21 -15.64
C ILE A 185 -7.45 10.92 -14.15
N ALA A 186 -7.23 11.93 -13.31
CA ALA A 186 -7.01 11.75 -11.87
C ALA A 186 -8.19 11.04 -11.18
N GLU A 187 -9.43 11.38 -11.52
CA GLU A 187 -10.64 10.73 -11.00
C GLU A 187 -10.75 9.26 -11.42
N ASP A 188 -10.41 8.92 -12.67
CA ASP A 188 -10.38 7.52 -13.15
C ASP A 188 -9.39 6.64 -12.37
N PHE A 189 -8.47 7.25 -11.65
CA PHE A 189 -7.46 6.57 -10.85
C PHE A 189 -7.57 6.86 -9.35
N ALA A 190 -8.59 7.62 -8.92
CA ALA A 190 -8.73 8.05 -7.54
C ALA A 190 -8.77 6.90 -6.50
N PRO A 191 -9.42 5.75 -6.77
CA PRO A 191 -9.43 4.60 -5.85
C PRO A 191 -8.07 3.91 -5.66
N PHE A 192 -7.06 4.22 -6.48
CA PHE A 192 -5.78 3.49 -6.49
C PHE A 192 -4.63 4.31 -5.89
N ASP A 193 -3.58 3.62 -5.44
CA ASP A 193 -2.35 4.27 -4.98
C ASP A 193 -1.45 4.69 -6.16
N ILE A 194 -1.83 5.80 -6.79
CA ILE A 194 -1.17 6.38 -7.95
C ILE A 194 -1.29 7.90 -7.93
N ASP A 195 -0.19 8.59 -8.24
CA ASP A 195 -0.15 10.03 -8.44
C ASP A 195 -0.24 10.38 -9.93
N VAL A 196 -1.36 10.92 -10.37
CA VAL A 196 -1.51 11.53 -11.70
C VAL A 196 -1.03 12.97 -11.60
N THR A 197 0.00 13.32 -12.35
CA THR A 197 0.66 14.62 -12.25
C THR A 197 0.97 15.24 -13.60
N THR A 198 0.96 16.57 -13.65
CA THR A 198 1.46 17.37 -14.77
C THR A 198 2.89 17.89 -14.53
N GLU A 199 3.52 17.56 -13.40
CA GLU A 199 4.90 17.94 -13.08
C GLU A 199 5.91 17.00 -13.77
N GLU A 200 6.86 17.58 -14.51
CA GLU A 200 7.88 16.80 -15.23
C GLU A 200 8.71 15.92 -14.27
N PRO A 201 8.79 14.60 -14.50
CA PRO A 201 9.51 13.71 -13.63
C PRO A 201 11.03 13.90 -13.82
N GLY A 202 11.74 14.16 -12.73
CA GLY A 202 13.20 14.31 -12.78
C GLY A 202 13.95 13.05 -13.23
N VAL A 203 13.35 11.86 -13.08
CA VAL A 203 13.88 10.57 -13.56
C VAL A 203 12.72 9.61 -13.89
N TYR A 204 12.76 9.02 -15.07
CA TYR A 204 11.86 7.91 -15.42
C TYR A 204 12.35 6.60 -14.80
N THR A 205 11.50 5.98 -13.99
CA THR A 205 11.79 4.69 -13.33
C THR A 205 10.81 3.61 -13.80
N ASN A 206 10.96 2.38 -13.31
CA ASN A 206 9.98 1.32 -13.54
C ASN A 206 8.66 1.54 -12.76
N SER A 207 8.55 2.61 -11.97
CA SER A 207 7.34 3.06 -11.29
C SER A 207 6.83 4.40 -11.82
N THR A 208 7.36 4.89 -12.94
CA THR A 208 6.88 6.09 -13.62
C THR A 208 6.20 5.69 -14.92
N GLY A 209 5.00 6.23 -15.16
CA GLY A 209 4.34 6.22 -16.45
C GLY A 209 4.27 7.60 -17.10
N HIS A 210 4.13 7.66 -18.42
CA HIS A 210 4.15 8.89 -19.20
C HIS A 210 3.12 8.86 -20.33
N VAL A 211 2.20 9.82 -20.28
CA VAL A 211 1.19 10.10 -21.31
C VAL A 211 1.54 11.47 -21.90
N LEU A 212 1.76 11.53 -23.19
CA LEU A 212 2.06 12.75 -23.93
C LEU A 212 0.81 13.20 -24.70
N ILE A 213 0.38 14.45 -24.50
CA ILE A 213 -0.75 15.07 -25.16
C ILE A 213 -0.23 16.09 -26.18
N THR A 214 -0.69 15.97 -27.42
CA THR A 214 -0.15 16.73 -28.56
C THR A 214 -1.29 17.27 -29.42
N ARG A 215 -0.96 17.96 -30.51
CA ARG A 215 -1.88 18.09 -31.65
C ARG A 215 -1.63 17.01 -32.70
N ASP A 216 -2.40 17.03 -33.78
CA ASP A 216 -2.41 16.05 -34.87
C ASP A 216 -1.20 16.12 -35.84
N VAL A 217 -0.27 17.03 -35.60
CA VAL A 217 0.91 17.27 -36.43
C VAL A 217 2.20 17.33 -35.63
N ASP A 218 3.30 16.96 -36.26
CA ASP A 218 4.66 17.12 -35.75
C ASP A 218 5.14 18.58 -35.83
N THR A 219 6.31 18.86 -35.28
CA THR A 219 6.94 20.20 -35.33
C THR A 219 7.29 20.69 -36.75
N SER A 220 7.29 19.80 -37.74
CA SER A 220 7.49 20.13 -39.16
C SER A 220 6.17 20.32 -39.92
N GLY A 221 5.03 20.24 -39.22
CA GLY A 221 3.69 20.32 -39.81
C GLY A 221 3.30 19.09 -40.62
N GLN A 222 4.01 17.96 -40.47
CA GLN A 222 3.59 16.68 -41.03
C GLN A 222 2.60 16.00 -40.09
N THR A 223 1.56 15.41 -40.64
CA THR A 223 0.61 14.59 -39.89
C THR A 223 1.34 13.41 -39.24
N MET A 224 1.05 13.14 -37.97
CA MET A 224 1.57 11.95 -37.29
C MET A 224 1.11 10.67 -38.02
N PRO A 225 1.88 9.55 -37.99
CA PRO A 225 1.58 8.33 -38.77
C PRO A 225 0.13 7.80 -38.59
N TYR A 226 -0.60 7.61 -39.71
CA TYR A 226 -2.07 7.44 -39.97
C TYR A 226 -2.93 6.45 -39.12
N ASN A 227 -4.29 6.53 -39.01
CA ASN A 227 -5.32 7.49 -39.52
C ASN A 227 -6.30 7.92 -38.42
N THR A 228 -6.59 9.18 -38.15
CA THR A 228 -6.15 10.46 -38.68
C THR A 228 -5.99 11.33 -37.44
N ALA A 229 -4.75 11.76 -37.25
CA ALA A 229 -4.17 12.01 -35.94
C ALA A 229 -4.86 13.16 -35.20
N GLY A 230 -4.67 13.11 -33.88
CA GLY A 230 -5.18 14.06 -32.90
C GLY A 230 -4.77 13.56 -31.53
N GLY A 231 -3.52 13.81 -31.15
CA GLY A 231 -3.22 14.40 -29.85
C GLY A 231 -3.02 13.57 -28.58
N VAL A 232 -2.87 12.24 -28.61
CA VAL A 232 -2.39 11.48 -27.44
C VAL A 232 -1.39 10.41 -27.88
N ALA A 233 -0.19 10.44 -27.30
CA ALA A 233 0.85 9.46 -27.45
C ALA A 233 1.24 8.91 -26.08
N TYR A 234 1.41 7.61 -25.98
CA TYR A 234 1.75 6.97 -24.72
C TYR A 234 3.20 6.49 -24.73
N VAL A 235 3.96 6.70 -23.64
CA VAL A 235 5.36 6.28 -23.57
C VAL A 235 5.67 5.62 -22.23
N GLY A 236 6.28 4.43 -22.26
CA GLY A 236 7.08 3.95 -21.13
C GLY A 236 6.37 3.68 -19.80
N VAL A 237 5.08 3.36 -19.77
CA VAL A 237 4.40 3.01 -18.50
C VAL A 237 4.74 1.62 -18.01
N TRP A 238 4.46 1.39 -16.72
CA TRP A 238 4.82 0.23 -15.92
C TRP A 238 4.81 -1.10 -16.67
N GLY A 239 6.02 -1.60 -16.89
CA GLY A 239 6.22 -2.93 -17.46
C GLY A 239 5.87 -2.96 -18.94
N SER A 240 6.81 -3.41 -19.75
CA SER A 240 6.51 -3.89 -21.10
C SER A 240 5.24 -4.72 -21.06
N SER A 241 4.30 -4.46 -21.97
CA SER A 241 3.21 -5.39 -22.19
C SER A 241 3.80 -6.80 -22.33
N SER A 242 3.14 -7.81 -21.78
CA SER A 242 3.56 -9.21 -21.95
C SER A 242 3.43 -9.70 -23.39
N PHE A 243 2.88 -8.89 -24.31
CA PHE A 243 2.79 -9.25 -25.71
C PHE A 243 3.86 -8.54 -26.53
N THR A 244 4.62 -9.36 -27.25
CA THR A 244 5.74 -8.98 -28.12
C THR A 244 5.37 -8.10 -29.32
N TYR A 245 4.11 -7.67 -29.44
CA TYR A 245 3.60 -6.81 -30.51
C TYR A 245 2.95 -5.50 -30.03
N TYR A 246 2.77 -5.29 -28.72
CA TYR A 246 2.37 -3.95 -28.23
C TYR A 246 3.61 -3.08 -28.08
N SER A 247 3.93 -2.38 -29.16
CA SER A 247 4.53 -1.05 -29.07
C SER A 247 3.48 -0.08 -28.50
N PRO A 248 3.85 1.05 -27.89
CA PRO A 248 2.87 2.05 -27.45
C PRO A 248 1.88 2.37 -28.57
N ALA A 249 0.60 2.29 -28.21
CA ALA A 249 -0.50 2.61 -29.10
C ALA A 249 -0.66 4.13 -29.14
N LEU A 250 -0.76 4.65 -30.36
CA LEU A 250 -1.15 6.02 -30.63
C LEU A 250 -2.66 6.01 -30.81
N VAL A 251 -3.38 6.86 -30.08
CA VAL A 251 -4.83 6.99 -30.26
C VAL A 251 -5.08 7.96 -31.41
N TYR A 252 -5.93 7.54 -32.35
CA TYR A 252 -6.19 8.28 -33.58
C TYR A 252 -7.65 8.72 -33.66
N TYR A 253 -7.89 10.02 -33.50
CA TYR A 253 -9.15 10.62 -33.93
C TYR A 253 -8.97 12.09 -34.37
N ASP A 254 -9.56 12.41 -35.52
CA ASP A 254 -9.58 13.78 -36.07
C ASP A 254 -10.39 14.66 -35.11
N ASN A 255 -9.71 15.53 -34.36
CA ASN A 255 -10.22 16.54 -33.42
C ASN A 255 -10.16 16.23 -31.90
N LEU A 256 -9.48 15.18 -31.40
CA LEU A 256 -9.33 15.03 -29.93
C LEU A 256 -8.72 16.29 -29.30
N ALA A 257 -7.68 16.84 -29.92
CA ALA A 257 -6.94 18.03 -29.44
C ALA A 257 -7.80 19.28 -29.17
N LYS A 258 -9.09 19.31 -29.56
CA LYS A 258 -10.01 20.44 -29.32
C LYS A 258 -11.00 20.20 -28.19
N PHE A 259 -11.06 19.00 -27.62
CA PHE A 259 -12.08 18.61 -26.66
C PHE A 259 -11.46 17.80 -25.51
N ALA A 260 -11.25 18.45 -24.36
CA ALA A 260 -10.72 17.86 -23.14
C ALA A 260 -11.36 16.51 -22.73
N PRO A 261 -12.70 16.32 -22.82
CA PRO A 261 -13.33 15.05 -22.49
C PRO A 261 -12.78 13.87 -23.32
N TYR A 262 -12.65 14.04 -24.63
CA TYR A 262 -12.21 12.95 -25.50
C TYR A 262 -10.72 12.65 -25.34
N ILE A 263 -9.91 13.67 -25.05
CA ILE A 263 -8.48 13.49 -24.75
C ILE A 263 -8.32 12.63 -23.50
N SER A 264 -9.11 12.92 -22.46
CA SER A 264 -9.08 12.19 -21.19
C SER A 264 -9.49 10.73 -21.38
N GLU A 265 -10.56 10.48 -22.16
CA GLU A 265 -11.04 9.13 -22.47
C GLU A 265 -9.96 8.31 -23.18
N ALA A 266 -9.35 8.91 -24.20
CA ALA A 266 -8.26 8.30 -24.94
C ALA A 266 -7.05 8.02 -24.04
N ALA A 267 -6.68 8.96 -23.17
CA ALA A 267 -5.56 8.79 -22.25
C ALA A 267 -5.80 7.65 -21.25
N SER A 268 -6.95 7.66 -20.56
CA SER A 268 -7.33 6.63 -19.59
C SER A 268 -7.45 5.25 -20.24
N HIS A 269 -8.07 5.16 -21.43
CA HIS A 269 -8.13 3.93 -22.25
C HIS A 269 -6.73 3.33 -22.45
N GLU A 270 -5.77 4.12 -22.89
CA GLU A 270 -4.42 3.63 -23.18
C GLU A 270 -3.67 3.21 -21.92
N VAL A 271 -3.89 3.88 -20.79
CA VAL A 271 -3.36 3.42 -19.51
C VAL A 271 -3.91 2.03 -19.16
N GLY A 272 -5.20 1.77 -19.41
CA GLY A 272 -5.82 0.46 -19.24
C GLY A 272 -5.11 -0.67 -20.00
N HIS A 273 -4.70 -0.43 -21.25
CA HIS A 273 -3.93 -1.41 -22.03
C HIS A 273 -2.61 -1.81 -21.36
N ASN A 274 -1.92 -0.86 -20.74
CA ASN A 274 -0.62 -1.11 -20.10
C ASN A 274 -0.74 -1.80 -18.74
N LEU A 275 -1.87 -1.62 -18.07
CA LEU A 275 -2.22 -2.40 -16.88
C LEU A 275 -2.56 -3.86 -17.22
N GLY A 276 -2.65 -4.20 -18.51
CA GLY A 276 -2.83 -5.57 -18.99
C GLY A 276 -4.29 -5.95 -19.23
N LEU A 277 -5.17 -4.96 -19.39
CA LEU A 277 -6.57 -5.18 -19.74
C LEU A 277 -6.69 -5.59 -21.22
N SER A 278 -7.44 -6.67 -21.50
CA SER A 278 -7.54 -7.29 -22.83
C SER A 278 -8.90 -7.05 -23.48
N HIS A 279 -8.90 -6.86 -24.81
CA HIS A 279 -10.09 -6.50 -25.60
C HIS A 279 -10.91 -7.71 -26.11
N ASP A 280 -10.46 -8.97 -25.96
CA ASP A 280 -11.19 -10.10 -26.58
C ASP A 280 -11.08 -11.49 -25.94
N GLY A 281 -10.39 -11.67 -24.81
CA GLY A 281 -10.29 -12.97 -24.12
C GLY A 281 -9.67 -14.13 -24.93
N SER A 282 -9.39 -13.95 -26.23
CA SER A 282 -8.68 -14.88 -27.10
C SER A 282 -8.19 -14.16 -28.36
N SER A 283 -6.95 -13.71 -28.33
CA SER A 283 -6.20 -13.14 -29.45
C SER A 283 -6.54 -13.77 -30.82
N THR A 284 -6.70 -12.98 -31.89
CA THR A 284 -5.85 -13.05 -33.12
C THR A 284 -6.31 -12.21 -34.32
N ASN A 285 -7.45 -11.51 -34.34
CA ASN A 285 -7.85 -10.77 -35.56
C ASN A 285 -8.47 -9.38 -35.35
N SER A 286 -7.73 -8.38 -35.85
CA SER A 286 -8.11 -7.03 -36.33
C SER A 286 -8.63 -5.97 -35.34
N TYR A 287 -7.87 -4.86 -35.35
CA TYR A 287 -8.15 -3.52 -34.82
C TYR A 287 -9.49 -2.95 -35.34
N TYR A 288 -10.30 -2.34 -34.46
CA TYR A 288 -11.52 -1.63 -34.85
C TYR A 288 -11.33 -0.11 -34.80
N SER A 289 -11.97 0.55 -35.77
CA SER A 289 -12.03 2.00 -35.98
C SER A 289 -13.09 2.65 -35.08
N GLY A 290 -12.76 3.79 -34.47
CA GLY A 290 -13.57 4.53 -33.51
C GLY A 290 -15.11 4.55 -33.71
N HIS A 291 -15.79 4.56 -32.56
CA HIS A 291 -17.22 4.68 -32.29
C HIS A 291 -18.18 4.87 -33.47
N GLY A 292 -18.96 3.80 -33.75
CA GLY A 292 -20.39 3.90 -34.03
C GLY A 292 -20.85 3.94 -35.50
N SER A 293 -21.26 2.78 -36.03
CA SER A 293 -22.67 2.59 -36.40
C SER A 293 -23.06 1.11 -36.27
N GLY A 294 -23.58 0.74 -35.09
CA GLY A 294 -24.08 -0.60 -34.79
C GLY A 294 -23.02 -1.65 -34.47
N TYR A 295 -22.88 -1.92 -33.16
CA TYR A 295 -22.44 -3.15 -32.50
C TYR A 295 -21.06 -3.71 -32.96
N ILE A 296 -19.94 -3.55 -32.24
CA ILE A 296 -19.78 -3.37 -30.79
C ILE A 296 -18.32 -2.94 -30.43
N SER A 297 -18.14 -2.11 -29.40
CA SER A 297 -16.86 -1.73 -28.76
C SER A 297 -16.57 -2.66 -27.56
N TRP A 298 -15.34 -3.15 -27.36
CA TRP A 298 -15.03 -4.11 -26.27
C TRP A 298 -13.60 -4.04 -25.71
N ALA A 299 -13.04 -2.87 -25.44
CA ALA A 299 -12.06 -2.78 -24.35
C ALA A 299 -12.79 -2.26 -23.11
N PRO A 300 -12.48 -2.77 -21.92
CA PRO A 300 -12.72 -2.00 -20.71
C PRO A 300 -11.91 -0.70 -20.81
N ILE A 301 -12.61 0.41 -20.99
CA ILE A 301 -12.03 1.75 -20.91
C ILE A 301 -11.94 2.08 -19.42
N MET A 302 -10.78 2.52 -18.97
CA MET A 302 -10.68 3.26 -17.72
C MET A 302 -11.46 4.56 -17.94
N GLY A 303 -12.61 4.71 -17.28
CA GLY A 303 -13.37 5.96 -17.25
C GLY A 303 -14.75 5.94 -17.89
N VAL A 304 -15.52 6.97 -17.56
CA VAL A 304 -16.86 7.22 -18.10
C VAL A 304 -16.73 7.57 -19.57
N GLY A 305 -17.48 6.90 -20.45
CA GLY A 305 -17.63 7.40 -21.82
C GLY A 305 -18.39 8.73 -21.77
N TYR A 306 -17.64 9.83 -21.82
CA TYR A 306 -18.08 11.20 -21.53
C TYR A 306 -19.17 11.75 -22.46
N TYR A 307 -19.56 10.94 -23.46
CA TYR A 307 -20.55 11.32 -24.44
C TYR A 307 -21.81 10.46 -24.44
N ASN A 308 -21.79 9.18 -24.04
CA ASN A 308 -22.98 8.33 -24.18
C ASN A 308 -23.07 7.03 -23.35
N ASN A 309 -22.06 6.56 -22.63
CA ASN A 309 -22.15 5.35 -21.78
C ASN A 309 -20.96 5.29 -20.83
N VAL A 310 -21.18 4.98 -19.53
CA VAL A 310 -20.09 4.51 -18.65
C VAL A 310 -19.47 3.29 -19.31
N THR A 311 -18.17 3.33 -19.60
CA THR A 311 -17.51 2.23 -20.29
C THR A 311 -17.02 1.21 -19.27
N GLN A 312 -17.41 -0.04 -19.53
CA GLN A 312 -17.56 -1.07 -18.50
C GLN A 312 -16.28 -1.88 -18.35
N TRP A 313 -15.78 -1.96 -17.12
CA TRP A 313 -14.79 -2.95 -16.73
C TRP A 313 -15.47 -4.30 -16.72
N SER A 314 -14.77 -5.35 -17.11
CA SER A 314 -15.41 -6.45 -17.79
C SER A 314 -15.20 -7.81 -17.14
N SER A 315 -16.19 -8.23 -16.36
CA SER A 315 -16.38 -9.63 -15.98
C SER A 315 -17.79 -10.14 -16.33
N GLY A 316 -18.07 -10.35 -17.62
CA GLY A 316 -19.36 -10.96 -18.03
C GLY A 316 -20.61 -10.13 -17.71
N GLU A 317 -20.42 -8.84 -17.46
CA GLU A 317 -21.42 -7.94 -16.88
C GLU A 317 -22.45 -7.46 -17.91
N TYR A 318 -22.37 -7.82 -19.18
CA TYR A 318 -23.49 -7.58 -20.10
C TYR A 318 -23.49 -8.61 -21.21
N SER A 319 -24.60 -8.70 -21.93
CA SER A 319 -24.90 -9.84 -22.81
C SER A 319 -23.89 -10.14 -23.94
N GLY A 320 -22.90 -9.28 -24.18
CA GLY A 320 -21.77 -9.59 -25.07
C GLY A 320 -20.38 -9.55 -24.42
N ALA A 321 -20.27 -9.28 -23.11
CA ALA A 321 -19.00 -9.25 -22.38
C ALA A 321 -18.55 -10.70 -22.27
N THR A 322 -17.68 -11.10 -23.18
CA THR A 322 -17.21 -12.49 -23.26
C THR A 322 -15.86 -12.68 -22.58
N GLN A 323 -15.24 -11.58 -22.14
CA GLN A 323 -14.00 -11.58 -21.38
C GLN A 323 -14.26 -11.95 -19.90
N PRO A 324 -13.57 -12.98 -19.37
CA PRO A 324 -13.73 -13.44 -17.99
C PRO A 324 -12.77 -12.77 -16.98
N GLN A 325 -12.04 -11.73 -17.39
CA GLN A 325 -11.07 -11.03 -16.54
C GLN A 325 -11.76 -10.31 -15.37
N ASP A 326 -11.02 -10.11 -14.29
CA ASP A 326 -11.40 -9.24 -13.18
C ASP A 326 -10.48 -8.02 -13.24
N ASP A 327 -10.97 -6.97 -13.88
CA ASP A 327 -10.16 -5.80 -14.23
C ASP A 327 -9.75 -5.00 -12.99
N ILE A 328 -10.62 -4.92 -11.96
CA ILE A 328 -10.31 -4.30 -10.67
C ILE A 328 -9.19 -5.06 -9.98
N ALA A 329 -9.25 -6.40 -9.95
CA ALA A 329 -8.17 -7.20 -9.37
C ALA A 329 -6.85 -7.05 -10.14
N ILE A 330 -6.89 -6.95 -11.48
CA ILE A 330 -5.68 -6.73 -12.28
C ILE A 330 -5.03 -5.39 -11.91
N ILE A 331 -5.82 -4.32 -11.82
CA ILE A 331 -5.32 -2.98 -11.54
C ILE A 331 -4.86 -2.85 -10.09
N THR A 332 -5.62 -3.40 -9.15
CA THR A 332 -5.23 -3.47 -7.73
C THR A 332 -3.90 -4.18 -7.56
N ASN A 333 -3.63 -5.26 -8.31
CA ASN A 333 -2.33 -5.93 -8.27
C ASN A 333 -1.16 -5.07 -8.82
N ARG A 334 -1.45 -4.05 -9.63
CA ARG A 334 -0.45 -3.18 -10.27
C ARG A 334 -0.21 -1.89 -9.50
N LEU A 335 -1.29 -1.27 -9.02
CA LEU A 335 -1.30 0.05 -8.39
C LEU A 335 -1.53 -0.02 -6.89
N SER A 336 -2.18 -1.06 -6.37
CA SER A 336 -2.78 -1.12 -5.02
C SER A 336 -3.97 -0.17 -4.89
N LEU A 337 -4.87 -0.45 -3.95
CA LEU A 337 -5.91 0.50 -3.55
C LEU A 337 -5.30 1.65 -2.74
N ARG A 338 -5.99 2.77 -2.73
CA ARG A 338 -5.73 3.88 -1.82
C ARG A 338 -6.09 3.46 -0.39
N ASP A 339 -5.48 4.12 0.59
CA ASP A 339 -5.85 3.91 1.99
C ASP A 339 -7.20 4.59 2.25
N ASP A 340 -8.09 3.90 2.96
CA ASP A 340 -9.37 4.37 3.48
C ASP A 340 -9.22 5.75 4.15
N ASP A 341 -10.04 6.71 3.71
CA ASP A 341 -10.04 8.08 4.21
C ASP A 341 -11.06 8.37 5.31
N HIS A 342 -12.09 7.52 5.49
CA HIS A 342 -13.03 7.61 6.61
C HIS A 342 -13.51 6.25 7.15
N SER A 343 -13.55 6.15 8.48
CA SER A 343 -13.99 4.94 9.17
C SER A 343 -15.38 4.41 8.73
N ASP A 344 -15.44 3.11 8.46
CA ASP A 344 -16.64 2.27 8.27
C ASP A 344 -17.65 2.21 9.45
N SER A 345 -17.26 2.74 10.62
CA SER A 345 -18.00 2.55 11.87
C SER A 345 -18.49 3.85 12.48
N SER A 346 -19.73 3.83 13.00
CA SER A 346 -20.27 4.91 13.84
C SER A 346 -19.47 5.15 15.13
N ALA A 347 -18.67 4.18 15.59
CA ALA A 347 -17.83 4.33 16.79
C ALA A 347 -16.61 5.24 16.58
N SER A 348 -16.20 5.42 15.32
CA SER A 348 -15.04 6.20 14.91
C SER A 348 -15.37 7.13 13.72
N ALA A 349 -16.65 7.48 13.57
CA ALA A 349 -17.15 8.31 12.48
C ALA A 349 -16.49 9.70 12.44
N THR A 350 -16.28 10.20 11.23
CA THR A 350 -15.70 11.53 10.99
C THR A 350 -16.73 12.63 11.28
N GLU A 351 -16.39 13.65 12.06
CA GLU A 351 -17.33 14.75 12.35
C GLU A 351 -17.44 15.70 11.15
N LEU A 352 -18.65 15.95 10.64
CA LEU A 352 -18.88 16.93 9.56
C LEU A 352 -18.60 18.35 10.05
N ILE A 353 -17.91 19.13 9.21
CA ILE A 353 -17.58 20.51 9.51
C ILE A 353 -18.72 21.43 9.09
N LEU A 354 -19.24 22.21 10.05
CA LEU A 354 -20.36 23.13 9.86
C LEU A 354 -19.91 24.59 9.86
N THR A 355 -20.20 25.32 8.79
CA THR A 355 -20.09 26.78 8.74
C THR A 355 -21.34 27.42 9.35
N GLY A 356 -21.13 28.41 10.23
CA GLY A 356 -22.22 29.13 10.89
C GLY A 356 -23.09 28.28 11.81
N GLY A 357 -22.65 27.05 12.12
CA GLY A 357 -23.37 26.09 12.97
C GLY A 357 -24.55 25.38 12.31
N THR A 358 -24.78 25.59 11.01
CA THR A 358 -25.93 24.99 10.29
C THR A 358 -25.62 24.58 8.87
N ALA A 359 -24.66 25.19 8.18
CA ALA A 359 -24.38 24.86 6.79
C ALA A 359 -23.23 23.85 6.73
N ILE A 360 -23.41 22.77 5.97
CA ILE A 360 -22.29 21.93 5.52
C ILE A 360 -21.84 22.58 4.21
N GLU A 361 -20.85 23.46 4.33
CA GLU A 361 -20.22 24.07 3.17
C GLU A 361 -19.09 23.16 2.71
N VAL A 362 -19.05 22.93 1.41
CA VAL A 362 -17.92 22.31 0.73
C VAL A 362 -17.87 22.90 -0.66
N SER A 363 -16.69 22.86 -1.24
CA SER A 363 -16.45 23.23 -2.62
C SER A 363 -15.87 22.01 -3.34
N ASN A 364 -16.26 21.82 -4.60
CA ASN A 364 -15.68 20.80 -5.45
C ASN A 364 -14.15 21.03 -5.59
N PRO A 365 -13.37 20.03 -6.03
CA PRO A 365 -11.92 20.18 -6.23
C PRO A 365 -11.54 21.43 -7.07
N GLU A 366 -12.41 21.87 -7.97
CA GLU A 366 -12.19 23.01 -8.87
C GLU A 366 -12.54 24.38 -8.27
N THR A 367 -13.15 24.44 -7.09
CA THR A 367 -13.35 25.69 -6.33
C THR A 367 -12.64 25.66 -4.98
N ASP A 368 -12.01 24.52 -4.63
CA ASP A 368 -11.30 24.26 -3.37
C ASP A 368 -9.94 23.58 -3.58
N ALA A 369 -9.06 24.16 -4.40
CA ALA A 369 -7.75 23.59 -4.65
C ALA A 369 -6.85 23.52 -3.41
N ASP A 370 -7.10 24.38 -2.42
CA ASP A 370 -6.42 24.36 -1.11
C ASP A 370 -6.97 23.25 -0.19
N ASN A 371 -8.03 22.55 -0.61
CA ASN A 371 -8.72 21.50 0.14
C ASN A 371 -9.07 21.95 1.57
N ILE A 372 -9.80 23.06 1.69
CA ILE A 372 -10.06 23.77 2.96
C ILE A 372 -10.99 22.96 3.88
N PHE A 373 -11.85 22.10 3.33
CA PHE A 373 -12.77 21.23 4.07
C PHE A 373 -12.58 19.75 3.69
N PRO A 374 -11.43 19.15 4.03
CA PRO A 374 -11.13 17.78 3.64
C PRO A 374 -12.08 16.78 4.31
N GLU A 375 -12.60 17.05 5.51
CA GLU A 375 -13.49 16.14 6.24
C GLU A 375 -14.91 16.05 5.66
N ASN A 376 -15.29 16.97 4.77
CA ASN A 376 -16.59 16.94 4.08
C ASN A 376 -16.47 16.31 2.68
N LYS A 377 -15.37 15.62 2.38
CA LYS A 377 -15.08 14.92 1.12
C LYS A 377 -14.61 13.53 1.46
N GLY A 378 -14.93 12.54 0.65
CA GLY A 378 -14.46 11.17 0.83
C GLY A 378 -14.19 10.49 -0.49
N LEU A 379 -13.65 9.28 -0.40
CA LEU A 379 -13.31 8.43 -1.54
C LEU A 379 -13.87 7.03 -1.27
N ILE A 380 -14.71 6.53 -2.18
CA ILE A 380 -15.07 5.11 -2.15
C ILE A 380 -13.99 4.32 -2.90
N GLU A 381 -13.12 3.58 -2.21
CA GLU A 381 -12.03 2.84 -2.86
C GLU A 381 -12.40 1.41 -3.30
N ASP A 382 -13.32 0.76 -2.59
CA ASP A 382 -13.83 -0.56 -2.93
C ASP A 382 -15.34 -0.69 -2.67
N ARG A 383 -15.97 -1.77 -3.14
CA ARG A 383 -17.43 -1.91 -3.08
C ARG A 383 -17.98 -2.07 -1.64
N ASN A 384 -17.15 -2.48 -0.69
CA ASN A 384 -17.54 -2.72 0.69
C ASN A 384 -17.21 -1.54 1.61
N ASP A 385 -16.55 -0.53 1.06
CA ASP A 385 -16.19 0.70 1.75
C ASP A 385 -17.45 1.52 2.09
N VAL A 386 -17.50 2.01 3.33
CA VAL A 386 -18.63 2.74 3.91
C VAL A 386 -18.13 3.93 4.72
N ASP A 387 -17.90 5.06 4.06
CA ASP A 387 -17.57 6.28 4.78
C ASP A 387 -18.68 6.70 5.76
N THR A 388 -18.35 6.70 7.06
CA THR A 388 -19.30 7.07 8.12
C THR A 388 -18.95 8.42 8.74
N PHE A 389 -19.89 9.34 8.64
CA PHE A 389 -19.81 10.68 9.23
C PHE A 389 -20.76 10.83 10.41
N THR A 390 -20.48 11.80 11.29
CA THR A 390 -21.34 12.17 12.42
C THR A 390 -21.55 13.67 12.51
N PHE A 391 -22.72 14.08 12.98
CA PHE A 391 -23.05 15.50 13.18
C PHE A 391 -24.20 15.66 14.19
N VAL A 392 -24.32 16.86 14.76
CA VAL A 392 -25.44 17.23 15.64
C VAL A 392 -26.39 18.16 14.90
N SER A 393 -27.68 17.85 14.99
CA SER A 393 -28.76 18.64 14.38
C SER A 393 -29.76 19.10 15.45
N GLY A 394 -30.30 20.31 15.29
CA GLY A 394 -31.52 20.71 15.99
C GLY A 394 -32.77 19.98 15.47
N GLY A 395 -33.92 20.26 16.07
CA GLY A 395 -35.19 19.73 15.57
C GLY A 395 -35.62 20.45 14.29
N GLY A 396 -35.86 19.71 13.21
CA GLY A 396 -36.22 20.25 11.90
C GLY A 396 -35.75 19.37 10.74
N THR A 397 -35.79 19.92 9.53
CA THR A 397 -35.36 19.22 8.31
C THR A 397 -33.85 19.21 8.19
N ILE A 398 -33.25 18.02 8.27
CA ILE A 398 -31.89 17.73 7.78
C ILE A 398 -31.98 17.62 6.25
N ASP A 399 -31.14 18.39 5.55
CA ASP A 399 -31.04 18.37 4.09
C ASP A 399 -29.57 18.23 3.71
N ILE A 400 -29.18 17.04 3.26
CA ILE A 400 -27.79 16.68 2.94
C ILE A 400 -27.75 16.07 1.55
N THR A 401 -26.80 16.52 0.74
CA THR A 401 -26.50 15.97 -0.58
C THR A 401 -25.04 15.56 -0.62
N ALA A 402 -24.79 14.33 -1.06
CA ALA A 402 -23.47 13.90 -1.50
C ALA A 402 -23.43 13.91 -3.02
N THR A 403 -22.38 14.49 -3.57
CA THR A 403 -22.19 14.67 -5.01
C THR A 403 -20.82 14.13 -5.40
N PRO A 404 -20.72 13.19 -6.36
CA PRO A 404 -19.43 12.80 -6.91
C PRO A 404 -18.69 14.01 -7.46
N ALA A 405 -17.36 14.06 -7.30
CA ALA A 405 -16.53 15.20 -7.69
C ALA A 405 -16.82 15.70 -9.11
N TRP A 406 -17.17 14.78 -10.02
CA TRP A 406 -17.53 15.04 -11.41
C TRP A 406 -18.72 16.00 -11.65
N ASP A 407 -19.80 15.90 -10.86
CA ASP A 407 -21.12 16.42 -11.26
C ASP A 407 -21.27 17.94 -11.08
N ALA A 408 -20.17 18.62 -10.72
CA ALA A 408 -20.11 20.07 -10.69
C ALA A 408 -20.08 20.71 -12.10
N TYR A 409 -19.88 19.94 -13.17
CA TYR A 409 -19.96 20.41 -14.56
C TYR A 409 -21.34 20.16 -15.17
N TYR A 410 -22.25 21.10 -14.95
CA TYR A 410 -23.59 21.14 -15.55
C TYR A 410 -23.54 21.03 -17.09
N ARG A 411 -23.82 19.83 -17.63
CA ARG A 411 -24.35 19.67 -18.99
C ARG A 411 -25.63 18.86 -18.92
N THR A 412 -26.75 19.55 -19.04
CA THR A 412 -28.09 18.97 -18.99
C THR A 412 -28.25 17.93 -20.10
N SER A 413 -28.40 16.66 -19.68
CA SER A 413 -28.77 15.44 -20.44
C SER A 413 -27.76 14.26 -20.42
N ARG A 414 -26.62 14.33 -19.71
CA ARG A 414 -25.62 13.25 -19.77
C ARG A 414 -25.01 12.91 -18.40
N ARG A 415 -24.93 11.60 -18.10
CA ARG A 415 -24.24 11.06 -16.92
C ARG A 415 -22.74 11.25 -17.04
N GLY A 416 -22.12 11.60 -15.92
CA GLY A 416 -20.75 12.07 -15.92
C GLY A 416 -19.78 11.37 -14.96
N ALA A 417 -20.25 10.82 -13.83
CA ALA A 417 -19.39 10.23 -12.82
C ALA A 417 -19.26 8.71 -12.94
N ASN A 418 -18.10 8.17 -12.52
CA ASN A 418 -17.88 6.74 -12.31
C ASN A 418 -18.54 6.23 -11.02
N LEU A 419 -18.94 7.13 -10.12
CA LEU A 419 -19.44 6.80 -8.80
C LEU A 419 -20.95 7.04 -8.73
N ASP A 420 -21.72 5.96 -8.65
CA ASP A 420 -23.08 5.97 -8.12
C ASP A 420 -23.01 5.76 -6.59
N ILE A 421 -23.65 6.64 -5.81
CA ILE A 421 -23.66 6.58 -4.34
C ILE A 421 -25.06 6.44 -3.76
N GLU A 422 -25.14 5.88 -2.56
CA GLU A 422 -26.32 5.90 -1.70
C GLU A 422 -25.95 6.51 -0.35
N LEU A 423 -26.84 7.38 0.15
CA LEU A 423 -26.79 7.90 1.50
C LEU A 423 -27.72 7.10 2.40
N ALA A 424 -27.24 6.73 3.58
CA ALA A 424 -28.07 6.27 4.69
C ALA A 424 -27.90 7.22 5.88
N LEU A 425 -29.01 7.71 6.42
CA LEU A 425 -29.04 8.49 7.67
C LEU A 425 -29.41 7.55 8.81
N LEU A 426 -28.65 7.60 9.90
CA LEU A 426 -28.82 6.77 11.08
C LEU A 426 -28.95 7.61 12.36
N ASP A 427 -29.64 7.04 13.34
CA ASP A 427 -29.61 7.44 14.74
C ASP A 427 -29.20 6.26 15.63
N ASP A 428 -29.29 6.40 16.96
CA ASP A 428 -28.96 5.34 17.93
C ASP A 428 -29.80 4.05 17.76
N THR A 429 -30.89 4.11 17.00
CA THR A 429 -31.78 2.97 16.71
C THR A 429 -31.46 2.27 15.39
N GLY A 430 -30.59 2.85 14.57
CA GLY A 430 -30.16 2.35 13.26
C GLY A 430 -30.56 3.27 12.11
N VAL A 431 -30.67 2.72 10.90
CA VAL A 431 -31.02 3.47 9.68
C VAL A 431 -32.45 4.00 9.75
N ILE A 432 -32.59 5.32 9.58
CA ILE A 432 -33.87 6.05 9.64
C ILE A 432 -34.29 6.66 8.30
N ALA A 433 -33.36 6.90 7.39
CA ALA A 433 -33.63 7.30 6.01
C ALA A 433 -32.54 6.78 5.08
N VAL A 434 -32.92 6.52 3.82
CA VAL A 434 -31.99 6.14 2.75
C VAL A 434 -32.37 6.95 1.51
N SER A 435 -31.40 7.45 0.75
CA SER A 435 -31.66 8.08 -0.55
C SER A 435 -32.19 7.07 -1.57
N ASP A 436 -32.89 7.52 -2.62
CA ASP A 436 -33.32 6.61 -3.70
C ASP A 436 -32.13 6.34 -4.65
N PRO A 437 -31.68 5.08 -4.83
CA PRO A 437 -30.58 4.77 -5.76
C PRO A 437 -31.01 4.82 -7.24
N ALA A 438 -32.27 5.17 -7.55
CA ALA A 438 -32.81 5.12 -8.91
C ALA A 438 -32.51 6.35 -9.78
N ASP A 439 -32.16 7.51 -9.21
CA ASP A 439 -32.03 8.77 -9.94
C ASP A 439 -30.68 9.48 -9.66
N ASP A 440 -29.82 9.43 -10.68
CA ASP A 440 -28.63 10.25 -10.91
C ASP A 440 -27.42 10.16 -9.96
N THR A 441 -26.31 10.65 -10.50
CA THR A 441 -24.94 10.63 -9.96
C THR A 441 -24.81 11.15 -8.53
N PHE A 442 -25.73 11.98 -8.02
CA PHE A 442 -25.70 12.48 -6.63
C PHE A 442 -26.80 11.86 -5.76
N ALA A 443 -26.52 11.68 -4.48
CA ALA A 443 -27.49 11.15 -3.52
C ALA A 443 -27.92 12.24 -2.52
N GLN A 444 -29.21 12.32 -2.25
CA GLN A 444 -29.77 13.33 -1.35
C GLN A 444 -30.69 12.72 -0.29
N ILE A 445 -30.59 13.24 0.94
CA ILE A 445 -31.52 12.99 2.03
C ILE A 445 -32.15 14.30 2.47
N SER A 446 -33.48 14.33 2.44
CA SER A 446 -34.29 15.36 3.12
C SER A 446 -35.17 14.69 4.16
N PHE A 447 -34.86 14.88 5.44
CA PHE A 447 -35.51 14.16 6.53
C PHE A 447 -35.86 15.08 7.70
N ASN A 448 -37.10 15.01 8.19
CA ASN A 448 -37.54 15.81 9.34
C ASN A 448 -37.25 15.06 10.65
N SER A 449 -36.34 15.62 11.44
CA SER A 449 -35.70 14.99 12.59
C SER A 449 -35.98 15.73 13.90
N SER A 450 -35.86 15.03 15.02
CA SER A 450 -35.74 15.65 16.34
C SER A 450 -34.34 16.25 16.53
N ALA A 451 -34.16 17.08 17.57
CA ALA A 451 -32.80 17.45 17.94
C ALA A 451 -32.04 16.21 18.45
N GLY A 452 -30.79 16.04 18.02
CA GLY A 452 -29.98 14.89 18.39
C GLY A 452 -28.72 14.76 17.54
N ARG A 453 -27.94 13.72 17.84
CA ARG A 453 -26.82 13.30 17.01
C ARG A 453 -27.30 12.30 15.96
N TYR A 454 -26.76 12.45 14.77
CA TYR A 454 -27.03 11.60 13.63
C TYR A 454 -25.72 11.12 13.02
N TYR A 455 -25.82 10.04 12.25
CA TYR A 455 -24.73 9.52 11.44
C TYR A 455 -25.17 9.46 9.99
N LEU A 456 -24.27 9.81 9.08
CA LEU A 456 -24.46 9.69 7.64
C LEU A 456 -23.48 8.63 7.14
N GLN A 457 -23.98 7.60 6.49
CA GLN A 457 -23.16 6.66 5.74
C GLN A 457 -23.26 6.99 4.26
N VAL A 458 -22.11 7.04 3.60
CA VAL A 458 -22.00 7.12 2.15
C VAL A 458 -21.47 5.79 1.67
N THR A 459 -22.11 5.21 0.67
CA THR A 459 -21.69 3.92 0.10
C THR A 459 -21.74 3.99 -1.41
N GLY A 460 -20.78 3.35 -2.07
CA GLY A 460 -20.85 3.11 -3.49
C GLY A 460 -21.93 2.07 -3.83
N VAL A 461 -22.86 2.40 -4.72
CA VAL A 461 -23.93 1.49 -5.14
C VAL A 461 -23.85 1.15 -6.61
N GLY A 462 -23.66 -0.15 -6.90
CA GLY A 462 -23.88 -0.66 -8.24
C GLY A 462 -25.39 -0.73 -8.55
N ASN A 463 -25.83 -0.26 -9.72
CA ASN A 463 -27.24 -0.33 -10.09
C ASN A 463 -27.69 -1.79 -10.35
N ASN A 464 -28.72 -2.25 -9.64
CA ASN A 464 -29.30 -3.59 -9.77
C ASN A 464 -30.17 -3.79 -11.04
N ILE A 465 -30.50 -2.71 -11.75
CA ILE A 465 -31.42 -2.69 -12.90
C ILE A 465 -30.67 -2.90 -14.23
N SER A 466 -29.37 -2.63 -14.27
CA SER A 466 -28.51 -2.89 -15.43
C SER A 466 -27.16 -3.41 -14.92
N PRO A 467 -26.63 -4.50 -15.47
CA PRO A 467 -25.41 -5.10 -14.95
C PRO A 467 -24.22 -4.16 -15.26
N TYR A 468 -23.78 -3.44 -14.23
CA TYR A 468 -22.63 -2.53 -14.24
C TYR A 468 -21.50 -3.13 -13.40
N SER A 469 -20.28 -2.70 -13.71
CA SER A 469 -19.06 -3.07 -12.99
C SER A 469 -19.05 -2.51 -11.59
N ASP A 470 -18.40 -3.23 -10.67
CA ASP A 470 -18.10 -2.76 -9.30
C ASP A 470 -17.27 -1.46 -9.30
N TYR A 471 -16.66 -1.11 -10.44
CA TYR A 471 -15.99 0.17 -10.65
C TYR A 471 -16.96 1.37 -10.70
N GLY A 472 -18.22 1.13 -11.09
CA GLY A 472 -19.30 2.12 -11.12
C GLY A 472 -19.73 2.62 -9.73
N SER A 473 -19.12 2.07 -8.68
CA SER A 473 -19.35 2.42 -7.28
C SER A 473 -18.11 3.00 -6.61
N LEU A 474 -17.05 3.33 -7.35
CA LEU A 474 -15.79 3.83 -6.80
C LEU A 474 -15.50 5.25 -7.28
N GLY A 475 -14.92 6.09 -6.43
CA GLY A 475 -14.53 7.45 -6.79
C GLY A 475 -14.71 8.46 -5.66
N GLN A 476 -14.37 9.73 -5.94
CA GLN A 476 -14.46 10.80 -4.96
C GLN A 476 -15.85 11.43 -4.93
N TYR A 477 -16.25 11.90 -3.75
CA TYR A 477 -17.46 12.69 -3.56
C TYR A 477 -17.26 13.79 -2.52
N PHE A 478 -18.20 14.73 -2.47
CA PHE A 478 -18.26 15.77 -1.46
C PHE A 478 -19.67 15.90 -0.88
N ILE A 479 -19.76 16.30 0.38
CA ILE A 479 -21.00 16.42 1.14
C ILE A 479 -21.31 17.89 1.36
N SER A 480 -22.50 18.31 0.93
CA SER A 480 -23.03 19.65 1.15
C SER A 480 -24.43 19.59 1.75
N GLY A 481 -24.88 20.67 2.38
CA GLY A 481 -26.23 20.68 2.93
C GLY A 481 -26.50 21.73 3.99
N THR A 482 -27.68 21.62 4.60
CA THR A 482 -28.08 22.45 5.74
C THR A 482 -28.72 21.60 6.83
N LEU A 483 -28.35 21.92 8.06
CA LEU A 483 -28.84 21.31 9.29
C LEU A 483 -29.66 22.34 10.08
N PRO A 484 -30.75 21.91 10.73
CA PRO A 484 -31.47 22.71 11.70
C PRO A 484 -30.54 23.22 12.81
N ALA A 485 -30.66 24.51 13.12
CA ALA A 485 -29.91 25.11 14.23
C ALA A 485 -30.25 24.44 15.56
N THR A 486 -29.23 24.10 16.34
CA THR A 486 -29.39 23.70 17.73
C THR A 486 -29.89 24.92 18.53
N THR A 487 -31.16 24.88 18.96
CA THR A 487 -31.75 26.00 19.70
C THR A 487 -31.41 25.89 21.17
N GLY A 488 -30.43 26.69 21.61
CA GLY A 488 -29.92 26.73 22.98
C GLY A 488 -28.69 25.86 23.13
N GLY A 489 -27.52 26.48 23.28
CA GLY A 489 -26.31 25.76 23.65
C GLY A 489 -26.55 25.08 24.98
N ASP A 490 -26.36 23.77 25.02
CA ASP A 490 -26.29 23.02 26.26
C ASP A 490 -25.14 23.61 27.11
N ASP A 491 -25.49 24.17 28.27
CA ASP A 491 -24.57 24.78 29.24
C ASP A 491 -24.47 23.96 30.53
N THR A 492 -25.00 22.73 30.52
CA THR A 492 -25.07 21.86 31.69
C THR A 492 -24.10 20.71 31.58
N ALA A 493 -23.20 20.58 32.55
CA ALA A 493 -22.32 19.42 32.59
C ALA A 493 -23.08 18.11 32.83
N PRO A 494 -22.58 16.97 32.30
CA PRO A 494 -23.19 15.66 32.45
C PRO A 494 -23.52 15.26 33.90
N ASN A 495 -24.52 14.41 34.10
CA ASN A 495 -24.97 13.94 35.41
C ASN A 495 -24.60 12.47 35.63
N PRO A 496 -23.85 12.07 36.70
CA PRO A 496 -23.62 12.81 37.93
C PRO A 496 -22.51 13.87 37.89
N ASN A 497 -22.83 15.05 38.43
CA ASN A 497 -21.89 16.11 38.74
C ASN A 497 -21.92 16.37 40.26
N ARG A 498 -21.03 15.80 41.09
CA ARG A 498 -19.71 15.19 40.86
C ARG A 498 -19.73 13.75 40.32
N MET A 499 -18.75 13.42 39.48
CA MET A 499 -18.50 12.05 39.02
C MET A 499 -18.14 11.07 40.15
N THR A 500 -18.41 9.78 39.93
CA THR A 500 -18.11 8.71 40.89
C THR A 500 -17.52 7.47 40.21
N TRP A 501 -17.03 6.52 41.02
CA TRP A 501 -16.47 5.25 40.55
C TRP A 501 -17.53 4.14 40.62
N SER A 502 -17.71 3.40 39.52
CA SER A 502 -18.40 2.11 39.54
C SER A 502 -17.48 1.05 40.14
N VAL A 503 -16.21 1.08 39.72
CA VAL A 503 -15.12 0.28 40.29
C VAL A 503 -13.93 1.22 40.53
N THR A 504 -13.54 1.38 41.79
CA THR A 504 -12.34 2.14 42.13
C THR A 504 -11.09 1.47 41.56
N PRO A 505 -10.01 2.21 41.26
CA PRO A 505 -8.75 1.64 40.79
C PRO A 505 -8.33 0.42 41.61
N TYR A 506 -7.98 -0.65 40.91
CA TYR A 506 -7.42 -1.87 41.49
C TYR A 506 -6.36 -2.47 40.57
N GLU A 507 -5.40 -3.16 41.16
CA GLU A 507 -4.30 -3.77 40.42
C GLU A 507 -4.76 -4.99 39.61
N ILE A 508 -4.28 -5.07 38.38
CA ILE A 508 -4.46 -6.24 37.52
C ILE A 508 -3.11 -6.82 37.05
N GLY A 509 -2.00 -6.20 37.43
CA GLY A 509 -0.66 -6.66 37.11
C GLY A 509 0.44 -5.79 37.74
N ARG A 510 1.70 -6.11 37.41
CA ARG A 510 2.89 -5.35 37.84
C ARG A 510 3.06 -4.02 37.12
N GLY A 511 2.44 -3.88 35.95
CA GLY A 511 2.48 -2.65 35.15
C GLY A 511 1.11 -2.08 34.83
N SER A 512 0.04 -2.53 35.49
CA SER A 512 -1.32 -2.18 35.11
C SER A 512 -2.32 -2.09 36.27
N ILE A 513 -3.21 -1.10 36.16
CA ILE A 513 -4.31 -0.82 37.08
C ILE A 513 -5.57 -0.58 36.25
N GLN A 514 -6.69 -1.19 36.65
CA GLN A 514 -7.98 -1.04 35.99
C GLN A 514 -8.93 -0.25 36.87
N MET A 515 -9.79 0.55 36.25
CA MET A 515 -10.79 1.37 36.93
C MET A 515 -12.02 1.60 36.04
N THR A 516 -13.17 1.86 36.66
CA THR A 516 -14.42 2.09 35.93
C THR A 516 -15.20 3.24 36.56
N ALA A 517 -15.52 4.26 35.77
CA ALA A 517 -16.39 5.36 36.14
C ALA A 517 -17.85 4.92 36.24
N THR A 518 -18.67 5.62 37.02
CA THR A 518 -20.12 5.52 36.86
C THR A 518 -20.54 6.16 35.54
N THR A 519 -21.50 5.58 34.84
CA THR A 519 -22.09 6.19 33.64
C THR A 519 -22.71 7.55 33.99
N ALA A 520 -22.36 8.56 33.20
CA ALA A 520 -22.99 9.86 33.21
C ALA A 520 -23.88 10.02 31.96
N ASN A 521 -24.99 10.72 32.13
CA ASN A 521 -25.95 11.02 31.09
C ASN A 521 -26.05 12.53 30.92
N ASP A 522 -26.31 12.96 29.70
CA ASP A 522 -26.44 14.36 29.34
C ASP A 522 -27.64 14.56 28.40
N ASP A 523 -28.23 15.75 28.35
CA ASP A 523 -29.37 16.03 27.46
C ASP A 523 -28.94 16.19 25.99
N SER A 524 -27.64 16.43 25.74
CA SER A 524 -27.00 16.36 24.42
C SER A 524 -26.66 14.92 23.97
N GLY A 525 -26.83 13.93 24.85
CA GLY A 525 -26.74 12.49 24.55
C GLY A 525 -25.34 11.86 24.60
N ILE A 526 -24.27 12.58 24.20
CA ILE A 526 -22.89 12.05 24.25
C ILE A 526 -22.15 12.55 25.48
N VAL A 527 -21.52 11.61 26.19
CA VAL A 527 -20.64 11.89 27.32
C VAL A 527 -19.29 11.20 27.13
N GLU A 528 -18.21 11.97 27.24
CA GLU A 528 -16.85 11.46 27.26
C GLU A 528 -16.25 11.53 28.66
N TYR A 529 -15.34 10.61 28.98
CA TYR A 529 -14.69 10.46 30.28
C TYR A 529 -13.19 10.67 30.16
N GLN A 530 -12.60 11.29 31.19
CA GLN A 530 -11.15 11.40 31.33
C GLN A 530 -10.72 10.91 32.70
N PHE A 531 -9.78 9.97 32.74
CA PHE A 531 -9.16 9.44 33.94
C PHE A 531 -7.86 10.17 34.20
N ILE A 532 -7.83 10.96 35.27
CA ILE A 532 -6.78 11.92 35.56
C ILE A 532 -5.83 11.29 36.56
N CYS A 533 -4.56 11.07 36.17
CA CYS A 533 -3.54 10.61 37.12
C CYS A 533 -3.11 11.79 37.99
N LEU A 534 -3.23 11.64 39.32
CA LEU A 534 -2.84 12.68 40.28
C LEU A 534 -1.43 12.50 40.84
N GLY A 535 -0.92 11.26 40.82
CA GLY A 535 0.39 10.95 41.35
C GLY A 535 0.69 9.46 41.35
N GLY A 536 1.98 9.14 41.17
CA GLY A 536 2.54 7.80 41.12
C GLY A 536 3.99 7.83 40.59
N GLY A 537 4.51 6.68 40.19
CA GLY A 537 5.83 6.53 39.55
C GLY A 537 5.83 6.80 38.05
N SER A 538 6.81 6.25 37.34
CA SER A 538 6.84 6.25 35.87
C SER A 538 5.55 5.65 35.29
N GLY A 539 5.05 6.22 34.18
CA GLY A 539 3.80 5.78 33.56
C GLY A 539 2.53 6.43 34.11
N CYS A 540 2.61 7.31 35.12
CA CYS A 540 1.46 8.10 35.57
C CYS A 540 1.09 9.17 34.53
N THR A 541 0.16 8.84 33.64
CA THR A 541 -0.42 9.76 32.66
C THR A 541 -1.94 9.73 32.74
N SER A 542 -2.56 10.88 32.46
CA SER A 542 -4.01 10.95 32.31
C SER A 542 -4.43 10.36 30.96
N SER A 543 -5.59 9.74 30.90
CA SER A 543 -6.16 9.29 29.62
C SER A 543 -6.50 10.48 28.72
N ALA A 544 -6.62 10.22 27.42
CA ALA A 544 -7.43 11.07 26.55
C ALA A 544 -8.90 11.03 27.01
N TRP A 545 -9.70 11.96 26.49
CA TRP A 545 -11.16 11.82 26.57
C TRP A 545 -11.59 10.60 25.76
N GLN A 546 -12.51 9.81 26.31
CA GLN A 546 -12.98 8.57 25.69
C GLN A 546 -14.44 8.32 26.02
N SER A 547 -15.19 7.68 25.14
CA SER A 547 -16.59 7.28 25.40
C SER A 547 -16.71 6.14 26.42
N SER A 548 -15.64 5.35 26.60
CA SER A 548 -15.60 4.24 27.55
C SER A 548 -15.62 4.73 29.00
N THR A 549 -16.45 4.09 29.82
CA THR A 549 -16.42 4.25 31.27
C THR A 549 -15.32 3.42 31.94
N GLU A 550 -14.62 2.58 31.18
CA GLU A 550 -13.55 1.71 31.67
C GLU A 550 -12.19 2.17 31.15
N TYR A 551 -11.19 2.17 32.02
CA TYR A 551 -9.82 2.52 31.68
C TYR A 551 -8.82 1.57 32.34
N VAL A 552 -7.84 1.14 31.56
CA VAL A 552 -6.69 0.38 32.03
C VAL A 552 -5.45 1.23 31.85
N ALA A 553 -4.90 1.70 32.98
CA ALA A 553 -3.59 2.33 33.00
C ALA A 553 -2.52 1.24 32.81
N THR A 554 -1.59 1.44 31.87
CA THR A 554 -0.50 0.50 31.55
C THR A 554 0.85 1.22 31.57
N GLY A 555 1.95 0.46 31.52
CA GLY A 555 3.31 1.02 31.58
C GLY A 555 3.69 1.57 32.96
N LEU A 556 2.98 1.13 33.99
CA LEU A 556 3.24 1.51 35.37
C LEU A 556 4.46 0.77 35.93
N ALA A 557 5.14 1.36 36.92
CA ALA A 557 6.19 0.68 37.66
C ALA A 557 5.59 -0.34 38.64
N ALA A 558 6.29 -1.46 38.85
CA ALA A 558 5.92 -2.47 39.85
C ALA A 558 6.04 -1.92 41.28
N ASP A 559 5.30 -2.52 42.21
CA ASP A 559 5.25 -2.17 43.64
C ASP A 559 5.05 -0.66 43.92
N THR A 560 4.29 0.02 43.07
CA THR A 560 4.13 1.48 43.12
C THR A 560 2.67 1.86 43.23
N SER A 561 2.35 2.77 44.15
CA SER A 561 0.98 3.28 44.34
C SER A 561 0.68 4.43 43.39
N TYR A 562 -0.45 4.34 42.69
CA TYR A 562 -0.96 5.35 41.77
C TYR A 562 -2.35 5.81 42.19
N SER A 563 -2.64 7.10 42.00
CA SER A 563 -3.90 7.72 42.36
C SER A 563 -4.56 8.40 41.16
N TYR A 564 -5.88 8.22 41.02
CA TYR A 564 -6.67 8.68 39.89
C TYR A 564 -7.94 9.41 40.33
N GLN A 565 -8.41 10.31 39.47
CA GLN A 565 -9.76 10.90 39.46
C GLN A 565 -10.42 10.62 38.11
N VAL A 566 -11.75 10.80 38.01
CA VAL A 566 -12.45 10.78 36.73
C VAL A 566 -13.36 11.99 36.59
N SER A 567 -13.36 12.60 35.41
CA SER A 567 -14.30 13.64 34.98
C SER A 567 -15.04 13.16 33.74
N ALA A 568 -16.23 13.70 33.52
CA ALA A 568 -17.03 13.58 32.31
C ALA A 568 -17.26 14.95 31.65
N ARG A 569 -17.43 14.98 30.32
CA ARG A 569 -17.82 16.17 29.53
C ARG A 569 -18.86 15.81 28.47
N ASP A 570 -19.67 16.79 28.08
CA ASP A 570 -20.52 16.72 26.89
C ASP A 570 -19.79 17.25 25.64
N LEU A 571 -20.51 17.32 24.52
CA LEU A 571 -20.03 17.84 23.23
C LEU A 571 -19.87 19.37 23.22
N SER A 572 -20.57 20.06 24.11
CA SER A 572 -20.47 21.50 24.36
C SER A 572 -19.25 21.86 25.26
N ASN A 573 -18.49 20.86 25.70
CA ASN A 573 -17.39 20.92 26.65
C ASN A 573 -17.79 21.41 28.06
N ASN A 574 -19.03 21.19 28.52
CA ASN A 574 -19.32 21.39 29.93
C ASN A 574 -18.78 20.20 30.74
N ILE A 575 -17.84 20.48 31.63
CA ILE A 575 -17.11 19.45 32.38
C ILE A 575 -17.69 19.30 33.78
N THR A 576 -17.94 18.06 34.18
CA THR A 576 -18.35 17.69 35.54
C THR A 576 -17.28 18.00 36.58
N THR A 577 -17.68 18.13 37.84
CA THR A 577 -16.73 18.08 38.96
C THR A 577 -16.11 16.68 39.02
N ALA A 578 -14.78 16.60 38.99
CA ALA A 578 -14.03 15.34 39.05
C ALA A 578 -14.36 14.51 40.30
N SER A 579 -14.27 13.18 40.21
CA SER A 579 -14.52 12.26 41.33
C SER A 579 -13.60 12.48 42.53
N ILE A 580 -13.88 11.80 43.65
CA ILE A 580 -12.91 11.71 44.76
C ILE A 580 -11.74 10.83 44.29
N SER A 581 -10.52 11.24 44.63
CA SER A 581 -9.33 10.46 44.29
C SER A 581 -9.37 9.07 44.93
N ALA A 582 -9.04 8.05 44.15
CA ALA A 582 -8.87 6.68 44.60
C ALA A 582 -7.52 6.14 44.10
N ALA A 583 -6.94 5.18 44.81
CA ALA A 583 -5.59 4.69 44.54
C ALA A 583 -5.51 3.17 44.60
N ALA A 584 -4.58 2.62 43.82
CA ALA A 584 -4.19 1.20 43.84
C ALA A 584 -2.67 1.08 43.76
N THR A 585 -2.14 -0.08 44.13
CA THR A 585 -0.70 -0.37 44.10
C THR A 585 -0.47 -1.55 43.18
N THR A 586 0.36 -1.38 42.17
CA THR A 586 0.73 -2.47 41.24
C THR A 586 1.36 -3.64 42.00
N LEU A 587 1.30 -4.83 41.42
CA LEU A 587 1.95 -6.00 42.01
C LEU A 587 3.46 -5.80 42.12
N ALA A 588 4.07 -6.43 43.12
CA ALA A 588 5.53 -6.43 43.27
C ALA A 588 6.20 -7.28 42.20
N ASN A 589 7.46 -6.94 41.87
CA ASN A 589 8.31 -7.72 40.98
C ASN A 589 9.43 -8.38 41.80
N LEU A 590 9.48 -9.70 41.85
CA LEU A 590 10.59 -10.42 42.46
C LEU A 590 11.67 -10.67 41.40
N PRO A 591 12.96 -10.58 41.76
CA PRO A 591 14.02 -10.88 40.81
C PRO A 591 14.01 -12.37 40.42
N PRO A 592 14.47 -12.70 39.20
CA PRO A 592 14.59 -14.08 38.78
C PRO A 592 15.65 -14.83 39.61
N VAL A 593 15.64 -16.15 39.51
CA VAL A 593 16.60 -17.06 40.13
C VAL A 593 17.41 -17.71 39.02
N ALA A 594 18.68 -17.31 38.90
CA ALA A 594 19.65 -17.90 37.97
C ALA A 594 20.49 -19.00 38.65
N SER A 595 20.66 -20.14 37.98
CA SER A 595 21.39 -21.32 38.46
C SER A 595 22.65 -21.55 37.62
N ASN A 596 23.73 -22.06 38.23
CA ASN A 596 24.97 -22.31 37.49
C ASN A 596 24.81 -23.44 36.45
N ASP A 597 25.50 -23.29 35.33
CA ASP A 597 25.52 -24.24 34.23
C ASP A 597 26.88 -24.90 34.02
N PHE A 598 26.85 -26.01 33.29
CA PHE A 598 28.04 -26.78 32.95
C PHE A 598 28.02 -27.19 31.48
N GLY A 599 29.18 -27.12 30.84
CA GLY A 599 29.41 -27.58 29.48
C GLY A 599 30.71 -28.38 29.37
N SER A 600 30.82 -29.21 28.33
CA SER A 600 32.05 -29.91 28.00
C SER A 600 32.22 -29.97 26.49
N THR A 601 33.43 -29.69 26.02
CA THR A 601 33.77 -29.75 24.59
C THR A 601 35.22 -30.23 24.44
N ASP A 602 35.61 -30.56 23.23
CA ASP A 602 37.01 -30.79 22.89
C ASP A 602 37.66 -29.44 22.53
N GLU A 603 38.98 -29.32 22.65
CA GLU A 603 39.67 -28.11 22.20
C GLU A 603 39.40 -27.81 20.73
N ASP A 604 39.44 -26.52 20.37
CA ASP A 604 39.09 -26.01 19.03
C ASP A 604 37.64 -26.27 18.56
N VAL A 605 36.78 -26.88 19.39
CA VAL A 605 35.37 -27.14 19.09
C VAL A 605 34.46 -26.20 19.89
N PRO A 606 33.69 -25.31 19.23
CA PRO A 606 32.68 -24.50 19.91
C PRO A 606 31.53 -25.33 20.46
N ILE A 607 30.97 -24.91 21.60
CA ILE A 607 29.78 -25.52 22.22
C ILE A 607 28.66 -24.49 22.42
N VAL A 608 27.42 -24.90 22.19
CA VAL A 608 26.21 -24.12 22.50
C VAL A 608 25.61 -24.62 23.82
N ILE A 609 25.37 -23.71 24.76
CA ILE A 609 24.88 -24.00 26.12
C ILE A 609 23.53 -23.30 26.32
N SER A 610 22.52 -24.08 26.72
CA SER A 610 21.18 -23.59 27.04
C SER A 610 21.07 -23.20 28.51
N VAL A 611 21.55 -22.00 28.82
CA VAL A 611 21.67 -21.50 30.21
C VAL A 611 20.34 -21.17 30.90
N LEU A 612 19.25 -20.99 30.14
CA LEU A 612 17.94 -20.68 30.73
C LEU A 612 17.16 -21.90 31.21
N GLY A 613 17.64 -23.13 30.96
CA GLY A 613 16.86 -24.35 31.19
C GLY A 613 16.63 -24.69 32.67
N ASN A 614 17.46 -24.16 33.56
CA ASN A 614 17.45 -24.32 35.02
C ASN A 614 17.20 -22.99 35.76
N ASP A 615 16.92 -21.93 35.01
CA ASP A 615 16.57 -20.61 35.55
C ASP A 615 15.06 -20.48 35.69
N SER A 616 14.61 -19.68 36.65
CA SER A 616 13.18 -19.50 36.91
C SER A 616 12.87 -18.11 37.43
N ASP A 617 11.69 -17.61 37.10
CA ASP A 617 11.15 -16.41 37.70
C ASP A 617 10.01 -16.76 38.68
N PRO A 618 9.95 -16.15 39.89
CA PRO A 618 8.89 -16.44 40.85
C PRO A 618 7.47 -16.12 40.34
N GLU A 619 7.32 -15.15 39.45
CA GLU A 619 6.05 -14.80 38.82
C GLU A 619 5.78 -15.59 37.54
N GLY A 620 6.74 -16.41 37.08
CA GLY A 620 6.63 -17.21 35.87
C GLY A 620 6.92 -16.44 34.58
N ASP A 621 7.62 -15.32 34.68
CA ASP A 621 8.03 -14.53 33.53
C ASP A 621 8.99 -15.26 32.60
N ASN A 622 8.94 -14.86 31.33
CA ASN A 622 9.89 -15.33 30.34
C ASN A 622 11.25 -14.63 30.56
N LEU A 623 12.29 -15.44 30.74
CA LEU A 623 13.64 -14.94 30.97
C LEU A 623 14.40 -14.69 29.67
N ASN A 624 15.23 -13.65 29.67
CA ASN A 624 16.15 -13.36 28.58
C ASN A 624 17.56 -13.10 29.09
N ILE A 625 18.58 -13.44 28.29
CA ILE A 625 19.97 -13.12 28.60
C ILE A 625 20.19 -11.62 28.30
N ILE A 626 20.57 -10.85 29.31
CA ILE A 626 20.88 -9.42 29.21
C ILE A 626 22.35 -9.22 28.87
N SER A 627 23.24 -10.02 29.47
CA SER A 627 24.68 -9.88 29.28
C SER A 627 25.42 -11.20 29.49
N VAL A 628 26.58 -11.31 28.84
CA VAL A 628 27.53 -12.42 29.00
C VAL A 628 28.94 -11.85 29.08
N SER A 629 29.78 -12.39 29.97
CA SER A 629 31.22 -12.12 30.00
C SER A 629 31.99 -13.17 29.20
N SER A 630 33.18 -12.83 28.73
CA SER A 630 34.09 -13.81 28.12
C SER A 630 34.75 -14.68 29.19
N GLY A 631 35.07 -15.93 28.84
CA GLY A 631 35.99 -16.76 29.63
C GLY A 631 37.42 -16.21 29.60
N ALA A 632 38.29 -16.73 30.47
CA ALA A 632 39.71 -16.36 30.47
C ALA A 632 40.47 -17.00 29.31
N ASN A 633 40.00 -18.16 28.84
CA ASN A 633 40.63 -18.98 27.82
C ASN A 633 39.67 -19.31 26.67
N GLY A 634 38.71 -18.43 26.41
CA GLY A 634 37.74 -18.59 25.34
C GLY A 634 36.88 -17.35 25.15
N THR A 635 36.07 -17.36 24.10
CA THR A 635 35.14 -16.28 23.77
C THR A 635 33.70 -16.74 23.83
N THR A 636 32.80 -15.81 24.13
CA THR A 636 31.38 -16.09 24.30
C THR A 636 30.55 -15.20 23.39
N THR A 637 29.51 -15.76 22.78
CA THR A 637 28.50 -14.99 22.03
C THR A 637 27.10 -15.47 22.39
N THR A 638 26.18 -14.53 22.57
CA THR A 638 24.76 -14.84 22.81
C THR A 638 24.03 -15.12 21.49
N ASN A 639 23.22 -16.18 21.44
CA ASN A 639 22.36 -16.53 20.30
C ASN A 639 20.90 -16.58 20.77
N GLY A 640 20.35 -15.41 21.13
CA GLY A 640 19.03 -15.32 21.76
C GLY A 640 19.06 -15.92 23.16
N ASN A 641 18.51 -17.13 23.32
CA ASN A 641 18.32 -17.80 24.61
C ASN A 641 19.44 -18.80 24.96
N THR A 642 20.51 -18.86 24.15
CA THR A 642 21.65 -19.75 24.36
C THR A 642 22.96 -18.97 24.26
N ILE A 643 24.04 -19.54 24.79
CA ILE A 643 25.39 -18.97 24.72
C ILE A 643 26.29 -19.95 23.96
N THR A 644 26.99 -19.47 22.93
CA THR A 644 28.10 -20.20 22.33
C THR A 644 29.39 -19.85 23.06
N TYR A 645 30.11 -20.85 23.52
CA TYR A 645 31.49 -20.74 24.00
C TYR A 645 32.45 -21.37 23.00
N THR A 646 33.48 -20.62 22.62
CA THR A 646 34.56 -21.09 21.75
C THR A 646 35.87 -21.05 22.52
N PRO A 647 36.50 -22.21 22.82
CA PRO A 647 37.81 -22.26 23.44
C PRO A 647 38.85 -21.47 22.62
N ALA A 648 39.86 -20.91 23.29
CA ALA A 648 41.04 -20.40 22.61
C ALA A 648 41.78 -21.54 21.91
N THR A 649 42.50 -21.23 20.82
CA THR A 649 43.09 -22.26 19.98
C THR A 649 44.04 -23.15 20.79
N ASN A 650 43.78 -24.46 20.75
CA ASN A 650 44.46 -25.51 21.49
C ASN A 650 44.73 -25.17 22.98
N TYR A 651 43.65 -24.70 23.62
CA TYR A 651 43.51 -24.61 25.07
C TYR A 651 42.76 -25.85 25.59
N SER A 652 43.30 -26.45 26.65
CA SER A 652 42.66 -27.50 27.42
C SER A 652 42.52 -27.12 28.90
N GLY A 653 41.50 -27.66 29.56
CA GLY A 653 41.21 -27.42 30.98
C GLY A 653 39.88 -26.73 31.23
N ASN A 654 39.68 -26.28 32.47
CA ASN A 654 38.44 -25.63 32.89
C ASN A 654 38.47 -24.13 32.62
N ASP A 655 37.42 -23.61 32.00
CA ASP A 655 37.18 -22.17 31.88
C ASP A 655 35.82 -21.82 32.49
N SER A 656 35.62 -20.55 32.83
CA SER A 656 34.37 -20.07 33.42
C SER A 656 34.02 -18.69 32.94
N PHE A 657 32.73 -18.46 32.70
CA PHE A 657 32.18 -17.15 32.39
C PHE A 657 30.85 -16.94 33.12
N SER A 658 30.38 -15.69 33.18
CA SER A 658 29.14 -15.32 33.85
C SER A 658 28.12 -14.79 32.85
N TYR A 659 26.84 -15.04 33.10
CA TYR A 659 25.74 -14.42 32.38
C TYR A 659 24.75 -13.77 33.34
N THR A 660 23.97 -12.81 32.84
CA THR A 660 22.90 -12.14 33.58
C THR A 660 21.59 -12.31 32.83
N VAL A 661 20.54 -12.74 33.53
CA VAL A 661 19.18 -12.85 33.02
C VAL A 661 18.31 -11.72 33.54
N GLY A 662 17.28 -11.37 32.78
CA GLY A 662 16.22 -10.46 33.17
C GLY A 662 14.84 -11.03 32.94
N ASP A 663 13.88 -10.49 33.70
CA ASP A 663 12.45 -10.81 33.63
C ASP A 663 11.65 -9.87 32.71
N GLY A 664 12.27 -8.80 32.21
CA GLY A 664 11.60 -7.74 31.42
C GLY A 664 10.86 -6.68 32.24
N PHE A 665 10.80 -6.82 33.57
CA PHE A 665 10.18 -5.90 34.53
C PHE A 665 11.17 -5.25 35.49
N GLY A 666 12.47 -5.45 35.25
CA GLY A 666 13.57 -4.79 35.94
C GLY A 666 14.27 -5.66 36.99
N GLY A 667 13.78 -6.87 37.23
CA GLY A 667 14.49 -7.87 38.02
C GLY A 667 15.60 -8.51 37.19
N THR A 668 16.76 -8.73 37.82
CA THR A 668 17.91 -9.36 37.20
C THR A 668 18.60 -10.33 38.15
N ALA A 669 19.22 -11.38 37.60
CA ALA A 669 20.04 -12.32 38.35
C ALA A 669 21.22 -12.80 37.49
N SER A 670 22.32 -13.19 38.13
CA SER A 670 23.52 -13.66 37.44
C SER A 670 23.93 -15.05 37.93
N ALA A 671 24.45 -15.87 37.01
CA ALA A 671 25.02 -17.18 37.30
C ALA A 671 26.30 -17.42 36.49
N ASN A 672 27.04 -18.47 36.85
CA ASN A 672 28.28 -18.86 36.19
C ASN A 672 28.08 -20.13 35.36
N VAL A 673 28.73 -20.16 34.21
CA VAL A 673 28.89 -21.35 33.39
C VAL A 673 30.32 -21.85 33.54
N THR A 674 30.49 -23.14 33.85
CA THR A 674 31.80 -23.80 33.86
C THR A 674 31.91 -24.72 32.64
N VAL A 675 32.93 -24.51 31.81
CA VAL A 675 33.20 -25.35 30.64
C VAL A 675 34.46 -26.17 30.89
N THR A 676 34.37 -27.48 30.64
CA THR A 676 35.54 -28.37 30.64
C THR A 676 35.97 -28.61 29.19
N VAL A 677 37.18 -28.21 28.83
CA VAL A 677 37.75 -28.41 27.50
C VAL A 677 38.72 -29.58 27.55
N SER A 678 38.44 -30.63 26.78
CA SER A 678 39.25 -31.85 26.74
C SER A 678 40.37 -31.73 25.70
N GLU A 679 41.55 -32.24 26.04
CA GLU A 679 42.69 -32.35 25.12
C GLU A 679 42.37 -33.30 23.97
N THR A 680 42.74 -32.93 22.76
CA THR A 680 42.72 -33.74 21.54
C THR A 680 44.13 -33.79 20.97
N ASN A 681 44.63 -34.98 20.67
CA ASN A 681 46.00 -35.16 20.18
C ASN A 681 46.29 -34.33 18.92
N ASP A 682 47.28 -33.44 18.98
CA ASP A 682 47.87 -32.75 17.84
C ASP A 682 48.97 -33.60 17.19
N ALA A 683 49.20 -33.43 15.88
CA ALA A 683 50.31 -34.12 15.24
C ALA A 683 51.66 -33.49 15.64
N PRO A 684 52.75 -34.29 15.76
CA PRO A 684 54.03 -33.78 16.19
C PRO A 684 54.61 -32.76 15.19
N SER A 685 55.37 -31.78 15.65
CA SER A 685 56.07 -30.81 14.78
C SER A 685 57.48 -31.29 14.45
N ALA A 686 57.66 -31.80 13.22
CA ALA A 686 58.96 -32.31 12.74
C ALA A 686 59.79 -31.21 12.05
N VAL A 687 61.07 -31.09 12.37
CA VAL A 687 61.96 -30.00 11.92
C VAL A 687 63.18 -30.55 11.17
N ASN A 688 63.48 -29.97 10.01
CA ASN A 688 64.57 -30.45 9.16
C ASN A 688 65.96 -30.44 9.84
N ASP A 689 66.75 -31.48 9.55
CA ASP A 689 68.07 -31.74 10.11
C ASP A 689 69.21 -31.55 9.10
N SER A 690 70.44 -31.42 9.62
CA SER A 690 71.64 -31.48 8.80
C SER A 690 72.80 -32.20 9.48
N ALA A 691 73.61 -32.91 8.68
CA ALA A 691 74.78 -33.64 9.17
C ALA A 691 75.93 -33.62 8.14
N SER A 692 77.14 -34.00 8.57
CA SER A 692 78.26 -34.18 7.65
C SER A 692 79.10 -35.41 8.02
N VAL A 693 79.53 -36.15 7.00
CA VAL A 693 80.25 -37.42 7.16
C VAL A 693 81.31 -37.59 6.08
N GLY A 694 82.39 -38.31 6.39
CA GLY A 694 83.39 -38.73 5.40
C GLY A 694 82.83 -39.80 4.44
N THR A 695 83.39 -39.94 3.24
CA THR A 695 83.08 -41.05 2.30
C THR A 695 83.42 -42.40 2.90
N ASN A 696 82.59 -43.42 2.68
CA ASN A 696 82.70 -44.76 3.26
C ASN A 696 82.78 -44.72 4.80
N SER A 697 81.94 -43.90 5.42
CA SER A 697 81.87 -43.76 6.88
C SER A 697 80.42 -43.71 7.33
N THR A 698 80.20 -44.09 8.59
CA THR A 698 78.87 -44.10 9.21
C THR A 698 78.78 -43.00 10.24
N ILE A 699 77.63 -42.32 10.29
CA ILE A 699 77.27 -41.35 11.31
C ILE A 699 75.88 -41.69 11.86
N THR A 700 75.66 -41.34 13.12
CA THR A 700 74.35 -41.39 13.77
C THR A 700 73.83 -39.97 13.93
N ILE A 701 72.58 -39.74 13.56
CA ILE A 701 71.91 -38.44 13.57
C ILE A 701 70.71 -38.54 14.51
N ASP A 702 70.64 -37.63 15.46
CA ASP A 702 69.49 -37.47 16.36
C ASP A 702 68.54 -36.45 15.74
N VAL A 703 67.50 -36.97 15.08
CA VAL A 703 66.52 -36.17 14.34
C VAL A 703 65.35 -35.72 15.21
N LEU A 704 65.19 -36.30 16.41
CA LEU A 704 64.11 -35.90 17.32
C LEU A 704 64.54 -34.74 18.23
N ALA A 705 65.82 -34.38 18.24
CA ALA A 705 66.37 -33.36 19.14
C ALA A 705 65.77 -31.96 18.95
N ASN A 706 65.22 -31.66 17.78
CA ASN A 706 64.58 -30.41 17.39
C ASN A 706 63.09 -30.57 17.05
N ASP A 707 62.55 -31.78 17.18
CA ASP A 707 61.13 -32.07 17.01
C ASP A 707 60.40 -31.84 18.34
N THR A 708 59.16 -31.39 18.28
CA THR A 708 58.34 -31.13 19.48
C THR A 708 56.93 -31.62 19.28
N ASP A 709 56.34 -32.15 20.33
CA ASP A 709 54.91 -32.40 20.42
C ASP A 709 54.23 -31.34 21.29
N ARG A 710 52.99 -30.98 20.98
CA ARG A 710 52.29 -29.92 21.72
C ARG A 710 51.87 -30.37 23.11
N GLU A 711 51.33 -31.58 23.20
CA GLU A 711 50.90 -32.20 24.47
C GLU A 711 52.12 -32.68 25.26
N GLY A 712 53.28 -32.71 24.61
CA GLY A 712 54.53 -33.20 25.17
C GLY A 712 54.63 -34.72 25.12
N ASP A 713 53.87 -35.35 24.23
CA ASP A 713 53.93 -36.78 24.02
C ASP A 713 55.31 -37.23 23.54
N GLN A 714 55.64 -38.47 23.88
CA GLN A 714 56.96 -39.00 23.55
C GLN A 714 57.06 -39.28 22.05
N LEU A 715 57.96 -38.55 21.39
CA LEU A 715 58.25 -38.74 19.98
C LEU A 715 59.09 -39.99 19.72
N THR A 716 58.75 -40.71 18.66
CA THR A 716 59.45 -41.91 18.19
C THR A 716 59.71 -41.83 16.68
N LEU A 717 60.88 -42.32 16.27
CA LEU A 717 61.26 -42.33 14.86
C LEU A 717 60.68 -43.56 14.15
N VAL A 718 59.74 -43.34 13.23
CA VAL A 718 59.01 -44.43 12.53
C VAL A 718 59.80 -44.96 11.34
N SER A 719 60.30 -44.06 10.48
CA SER A 719 60.97 -44.46 9.26
C SER A 719 61.95 -43.40 8.75
N VAL A 720 62.91 -43.83 7.94
CA VAL A 720 63.80 -42.94 7.18
C VAL A 720 63.97 -43.49 5.77
N SER A 721 63.87 -42.63 4.76
CA SER A 721 64.15 -42.99 3.38
C SER A 721 65.66 -43.16 3.16
N SER A 722 66.06 -43.92 2.13
CA SER A 722 67.47 -43.97 1.72
C SER A 722 67.80 -42.82 0.77
N GLY A 723 69.02 -42.31 0.87
CA GLY A 723 69.54 -41.29 -0.03
C GLY A 723 70.10 -41.87 -1.34
N ASN A 724 70.50 -41.00 -2.25
CA ASN A 724 71.07 -41.37 -3.56
C ASN A 724 72.58 -41.72 -3.48
N LYS A 725 73.24 -41.39 -2.36
CA LYS A 725 74.70 -41.48 -2.20
C LYS A 725 75.13 -42.30 -0.99
N GLY A 726 74.17 -42.73 -0.16
CA GLY A 726 74.36 -43.61 0.98
C GLY A 726 73.06 -44.32 1.35
N THR A 727 73.13 -45.20 2.34
CA THR A 727 71.97 -45.92 2.87
C THR A 727 71.67 -45.45 4.28
N ALA A 728 70.39 -45.29 4.60
CA ALA A 728 69.94 -44.95 5.94
C ALA A 728 69.03 -46.04 6.51
N SER A 729 69.10 -46.21 7.82
CA SER A 729 68.21 -47.08 8.57
C SER A 729 67.94 -46.46 9.94
N VAL A 730 66.74 -46.68 10.46
CA VAL A 730 66.38 -46.38 11.84
C VAL A 730 67.13 -47.34 12.78
N SER A 731 67.75 -46.81 13.83
CA SER A 731 68.52 -47.55 14.83
C SER A 731 68.13 -47.05 16.24
N GLY A 732 67.04 -47.60 16.79
CA GLY A 732 66.34 -46.93 17.90
C GLY A 732 65.72 -45.64 17.40
N ASP A 733 65.76 -44.58 18.19
CA ASP A 733 65.25 -43.25 17.79
C ASP A 733 66.26 -42.40 17.00
N LEU A 734 67.35 -43.03 16.53
CA LEU A 734 68.41 -42.36 15.78
C LEU A 734 68.46 -42.85 14.34
N VAL A 735 68.84 -41.96 13.43
CA VAL A 735 69.12 -42.31 12.03
C VAL A 735 70.58 -42.72 11.89
N SER A 736 70.83 -43.97 11.49
CA SER A 736 72.16 -44.44 11.09
C SER A 736 72.33 -44.23 9.58
N TYR A 737 73.25 -43.36 9.17
CA TYR A 737 73.55 -43.08 7.77
C TYR A 737 74.95 -43.56 7.41
N SER A 738 75.05 -44.42 6.40
CA SER A 738 76.32 -44.90 5.85
C SER A 738 76.56 -44.34 4.46
N SER A 739 77.61 -43.52 4.31
CA SER A 739 77.94 -42.88 3.04
C SER A 739 78.66 -43.84 2.09
N GLY A 740 78.38 -43.72 0.80
CA GLY A 740 79.14 -44.41 -0.26
C GLY A 740 80.39 -43.62 -0.71
N LYS A 741 80.89 -43.96 -1.90
CA LYS A 741 82.07 -43.31 -2.52
C LYS A 741 81.76 -41.94 -3.16
N LYS A 742 80.49 -41.62 -3.38
CA LYS A 742 80.05 -40.38 -4.06
C LYS A 742 80.01 -39.20 -3.07
N ARG A 743 80.57 -38.05 -3.46
CA ARG A 743 80.61 -36.83 -2.64
C ARG A 743 79.42 -35.89 -2.89
N GLY A 744 79.28 -34.88 -2.04
CA GLY A 744 78.24 -33.84 -2.12
C GLY A 744 77.08 -34.12 -1.17
N THR A 745 75.99 -33.35 -1.31
CA THR A 745 74.82 -33.47 -0.43
C THR A 745 73.94 -34.66 -0.82
N ASP A 746 73.43 -35.36 0.18
CA ASP A 746 72.35 -36.34 0.09
C ASP A 746 71.15 -35.84 0.92
N THR A 747 69.92 -36.12 0.48
CA THR A 747 68.70 -35.66 1.17
C THR A 747 67.84 -36.87 1.48
N LEU A 748 67.44 -37.00 2.74
CA LEU A 748 66.59 -38.07 3.25
C LEU A 748 65.33 -37.45 3.84
N THR A 749 64.27 -38.24 3.94
CA THR A 749 63.03 -37.89 4.62
C THR A 749 62.81 -38.85 5.77
N TYR A 750 62.39 -38.37 6.92
CA TYR A 750 62.05 -39.20 8.05
C TYR A 750 60.64 -38.89 8.55
N THR A 751 60.02 -39.88 9.20
CA THR A 751 58.69 -39.78 9.79
C THR A 751 58.80 -39.97 11.29
N VAL A 752 58.23 -39.04 12.06
CA VAL A 752 58.11 -39.08 13.52
C VAL A 752 56.65 -39.33 13.92
N SER A 753 56.44 -40.01 15.04
CA SER A 753 55.12 -40.25 15.64
C SER A 753 55.15 -40.01 17.14
N ASP A 754 54.06 -39.46 17.65
CA ASP A 754 53.70 -39.34 19.07
C ASP A 754 53.03 -40.63 19.63
N GLY A 755 52.71 -41.59 18.75
CA GLY A 755 51.93 -42.81 19.07
C GLY A 755 50.49 -42.82 18.54
N ASN A 756 49.94 -41.66 18.14
CA ASN A 756 48.60 -41.49 17.59
C ASN A 756 48.63 -40.90 16.15
N SER A 757 49.45 -39.88 15.93
CA SER A 757 49.63 -39.12 14.69
C SER A 757 51.09 -39.18 14.20
N THR A 758 51.34 -38.69 12.98
CA THR A 758 52.68 -38.68 12.39
C THR A 758 52.98 -37.41 11.61
N SER A 759 54.24 -36.99 11.60
CA SER A 759 54.75 -35.89 10.77
C SER A 759 56.04 -36.25 10.04
N VAL A 760 56.39 -35.47 9.01
CA VAL A 760 57.52 -35.76 8.12
C VAL A 760 58.43 -34.55 7.99
N ALA A 761 59.74 -34.77 8.11
CA ALA A 761 60.78 -33.78 7.85
C ALA A 761 61.95 -34.40 7.07
N SER A 762 62.97 -33.60 6.77
CA SER A 762 64.10 -33.99 5.92
C SER A 762 65.46 -33.82 6.60
N ILE A 763 66.43 -34.62 6.17
CA ILE A 763 67.82 -34.58 6.63
C ILE A 763 68.71 -34.24 5.43
N SER A 764 69.57 -33.22 5.57
CA SER A 764 70.58 -32.86 4.58
C SER A 764 71.97 -33.33 5.02
N VAL A 765 72.54 -34.32 4.34
CA VAL A 765 73.83 -34.93 4.71
C VAL A 765 74.93 -34.52 3.73
N SER A 766 75.93 -33.77 4.20
CA SER A 766 77.09 -33.35 3.41
C SER A 766 78.22 -34.39 3.45
N ILE A 767 78.47 -35.08 2.33
CA ILE A 767 79.51 -36.13 2.22
C ILE A 767 80.84 -35.54 1.72
N ARG A 768 81.87 -35.60 2.58
CA ARG A 768 83.22 -35.05 2.38
C ARG A 768 84.27 -36.16 2.26
N ARG A 769 85.50 -35.86 1.83
CA ARG A 769 86.58 -36.88 1.75
C ARG A 769 86.97 -37.34 3.17
N ASN A 770 87.12 -38.65 3.37
CA ASN A 770 87.73 -39.19 4.58
C ASN A 770 89.25 -39.01 4.53
N SER A 771 89.87 -38.46 5.59
CA SER A 771 91.27 -38.04 5.60
C SER A 771 92.22 -38.98 6.36
N THR A 772 91.81 -40.22 6.63
CA THR A 772 92.68 -41.23 7.28
C THR A 772 92.84 -42.45 6.38
N THR A 773 94.11 -42.78 6.11
CA THR A 773 94.69 -43.87 5.29
C THR A 773 94.56 -43.78 3.77
N ASP A 774 95.51 -43.07 3.14
CA ASP A 774 96.45 -43.69 2.18
C ASP A 774 97.75 -42.87 2.14
N ASP A 775 98.58 -43.01 3.18
CA ASP A 775 100.00 -42.62 3.14
C ASP A 775 100.84 -43.90 3.21
N GLY A 776 101.40 -44.27 2.06
CA GLY A 776 102.30 -45.41 1.93
C GLY A 776 102.94 -45.51 0.54
N GLY A 777 103.82 -44.56 0.18
CA GLY A 777 104.71 -44.78 -0.98
C GLY A 777 105.48 -43.59 -1.57
N GLY A 778 106.47 -43.06 -0.84
CA GLY A 778 107.79 -42.72 -1.40
C GLY A 778 107.96 -41.55 -2.39
N GLY A 779 108.58 -40.47 -1.88
CA GLY A 779 109.77 -39.93 -2.54
C GLY A 779 109.65 -38.61 -3.31
N GLY A 780 110.18 -37.55 -2.71
CA GLY A 780 111.11 -36.66 -3.43
C GLY A 780 110.58 -35.30 -3.90
N GLY A 781 110.94 -34.27 -3.13
CA GLY A 781 111.70 -33.13 -3.68
C GLY A 781 110.93 -31.89 -4.14
N GLY A 782 111.24 -30.75 -3.50
CA GLY A 782 111.11 -29.39 -4.03
C GLY A 782 109.69 -28.82 -3.90
N GLY A 783 109.41 -27.82 -3.06
CA GLY A 783 110.13 -26.55 -2.98
C GLY A 783 109.35 -25.50 -3.75
N GLY A 784 108.70 -24.56 -3.05
CA GLY A 784 108.06 -23.40 -3.69
C GLY A 784 106.84 -22.91 -2.92
N GLY A 785 107.00 -21.81 -2.18
CA GLY A 785 105.94 -21.16 -1.42
C GLY A 785 104.94 -20.36 -2.25
N GLY A 786 103.89 -19.89 -1.57
CA GLY A 786 102.93 -18.91 -2.06
C GLY A 786 101.69 -18.91 -1.17
N LYS A 787 101.68 -18.14 -0.08
CA LYS A 787 101.00 -16.83 0.04
C LYS A 787 99.54 -16.85 -0.46
N CYS A 788 98.59 -16.88 0.48
CA CYS A 788 97.21 -16.44 0.26
C CYS A 788 97.00 -15.04 0.83
N HIS A 789 96.59 -14.10 -0.03
CA HIS A 789 95.69 -12.94 0.21
C HIS A 789 95.61 -12.10 -1.09
N PRO A 790 94.61 -11.22 -1.29
CA PRO A 790 93.15 -11.40 -1.36
C PRO A 790 92.58 -10.79 -2.67
N LYS A 791 91.29 -11.02 -3.01
CA LYS A 791 90.32 -9.96 -3.42
C LYS A 791 89.02 -10.51 -4.02
N ARG A 792 87.91 -9.97 -3.46
CA ARG A 792 86.52 -9.83 -3.98
C ARG A 792 85.75 -11.15 -4.11
N GLY A 793 84.63 -11.40 -3.45
CA GLY A 793 83.59 -10.51 -2.91
C GLY A 793 82.29 -10.85 -3.62
N CYS A 794 81.31 -11.38 -2.88
CA CYS A 794 79.89 -11.01 -2.92
C CYS A 794 79.07 -12.00 -2.08
N GLN A 795 78.23 -11.41 -1.21
CA GLN A 795 77.01 -11.96 -0.63
C GLN A 795 76.06 -12.39 -1.78
N ASP A 796 75.17 -13.35 -1.63
CA ASP A 796 73.92 -13.24 -0.87
C ASP A 796 73.40 -14.59 -0.35
N SER A 797 72.63 -14.50 0.73
CA SER A 797 71.79 -15.50 1.41
C SER A 797 70.66 -16.04 0.50
N PRO A 798 69.73 -16.94 0.93
CA PRO A 798 69.19 -17.17 2.29
C PRO A 798 69.98 -18.14 3.15
#